data_AF-A0A370GQ18-F1
#
_entry.id   AF-A0A370GQ18-F1
#
_cell.length_a   1.000
_cell.length_b   1.000
_cell.length_c   1.000
_cell.angle_alpha   90.00
_cell.angle_beta   90.00
_cell.angle_gamma   90.00
#
_symmetry.space_group_name_H-M   'P 1'
#
loop_
_entity.id
_entity.type
_entity.pdbx_description
1 polymer ?
#
loop_
_entity_poly.entity_id
_entity_poly.type
_entity_poly.pdbx_seq_one_letter_code
_entity_poly.pdbx_strand_id
1 'polypeptide(L)'
;MALSPAQEESIRFTLNELLTFATDKTTLQTQIAELIKALKNEVDDSHPYFRLGQCFVNPQSTFLRLEDQGSNTKLGEVRHYVAQYLLQQLQQAATIAHLDLSTHINLSTILSLIPQSQYVTPFQSEKMAIDSGSHPYELEIEEGKIYKASLKIPMDIDRELNVYDLTPAFDLHIDVEYPPTVFTPLVVRNFELFPVLSSDSEEDAFMEKLKKDAKAFAEKEVAKIIVSDLSKLYYLNSKTKEALIYSPINRLLAHRFYTQLLKNHPTLIPDLIPLDDQQADILLSPLAMRLIENSLCSIKKAKTLTPWGIQVLSNHYYYSLLQEDANKLDTLGFITEPQGKLLLLPPMLKLAANKKIALREAMRLPSCIKPLLLSPTYMAYFMNMKGSINWWRLRKINEADVRFFTKPTIRELVTNHNMDLTRLMGISPVLANESGEKIAYLLGNQYATVDQLNKLLPEDIALIESHPTLYLWIKKGILAPGEIDAQNISFLHTRVYARRLFTIYLKEEDNLEDLDKLMQEIPDAAQYCNMPIANFRNEIVDLLLLKIQHELSDKLKTETNNSFRGLYQTMINKIIEAQNASSANPTITLLEVAMIATEGFDQLIRKRFLNKPDKNGSQLYANVVLFSQSNTPEKNLKLMYEQLNELCKICDVGNSKKLYL
;
A
#
# COMPACT_ATOMS: atom_id res chain seq x y z
N MET A 1 36.18 -44.74 41.79
CA MET A 1 35.73 -46.14 41.90
C MET A 1 35.73 -46.73 40.49
N ALA A 2 35.80 -48.05 40.33
CA ALA A 2 35.66 -48.64 38.99
C ALA A 2 34.19 -48.59 38.56
N LEU A 3 33.93 -48.48 37.24
CA LEU A 3 32.59 -48.65 36.69
C LEU A 3 32.05 -50.04 37.04
N SER A 4 30.73 -50.19 37.13
CA SER A 4 30.13 -51.52 37.33
C SER A 4 30.27 -52.36 36.05
N PRO A 5 30.28 -53.71 36.14
CA PRO A 5 30.35 -54.56 34.95
C PRO A 5 29.24 -54.29 33.93
N ALA A 6 28.04 -53.90 34.40
CA ALA A 6 26.92 -53.53 33.54
C ALA A 6 27.18 -52.21 32.79
N GLN A 7 27.74 -51.21 33.46
CA GLN A 7 28.13 -49.94 32.84
C GLN A 7 29.21 -50.14 31.78
N GLU A 8 30.22 -50.96 32.10
CA GLU A 8 31.26 -51.34 31.16
C GLU A 8 30.68 -52.04 29.92
N GLU A 9 29.77 -52.98 30.11
CA GLU A 9 29.12 -53.71 29.02
C GLU A 9 28.29 -52.79 28.12
N SER A 10 27.51 -51.87 28.72
CA SER A 10 26.73 -50.87 27.98
C SER A 10 27.63 -49.96 27.13
N ILE A 11 28.74 -49.47 27.69
CA ILE A 11 29.72 -48.66 26.94
C ILE A 11 30.35 -49.48 25.80
N ARG A 12 30.75 -50.73 26.06
CA ARG A 12 31.33 -51.61 25.03
C ARG A 12 30.36 -51.86 23.88
N PHE A 13 29.09 -52.11 24.20
CA PHE A 13 28.06 -52.36 23.19
C PHE A 13 27.96 -51.20 22.21
N THR A 14 27.80 -49.97 22.70
CA THR A 14 27.73 -48.76 21.86
C THR A 14 29.02 -48.52 21.08
N LEU A 15 30.19 -48.72 21.70
CA LEU A 15 31.47 -48.50 21.01
C LEU A 15 31.73 -49.53 19.90
N ASN A 16 31.30 -50.79 20.06
CA ASN A 16 31.51 -51.83 19.06
C ASN A 16 30.79 -51.57 17.74
N GLU A 17 29.63 -50.90 17.77
CA GLU A 17 28.91 -50.51 16.55
C GLU A 17 29.68 -49.44 15.75
N LEU A 18 30.50 -48.64 16.43
CA LEU A 18 31.26 -47.53 15.85
C LEU A 18 32.70 -47.90 15.47
N LEU A 19 33.22 -49.03 15.99
CA LEU A 19 34.62 -49.41 15.84
C LEU A 19 34.84 -50.37 14.69
N THR A 20 35.41 -49.85 13.60
CA THR A 20 35.98 -50.66 12.52
C THR A 20 37.38 -50.16 12.18
N PHE A 21 38.40 -50.96 12.55
CA PHE A 21 39.80 -50.66 12.23
C PHE A 21 40.28 -51.53 11.08
N ALA A 22 41.04 -50.92 10.18
CA ALA A 22 41.67 -51.61 9.08
C ALA A 22 42.76 -52.56 9.59
N THR A 23 42.92 -53.69 8.90
CA THR A 23 43.96 -54.69 9.21
C THR A 23 45.24 -54.45 8.40
N ASP A 24 45.22 -53.53 7.44
CA ASP A 24 46.43 -53.12 6.72
C ASP A 24 47.14 -51.95 7.43
N LYS A 25 48.47 -52.02 7.43
CA LYS A 25 49.32 -51.10 8.20
C LYS A 25 49.13 -49.63 7.84
N THR A 26 49.05 -49.30 6.56
CA THR A 26 49.02 -47.91 6.08
C THR A 26 47.66 -47.24 6.35
N THR A 27 46.57 -47.95 6.11
CA THR A 27 45.22 -47.45 6.41
C THR A 27 45.02 -47.34 7.92
N LEU A 28 45.49 -48.33 8.70
CA LEU A 28 45.42 -48.26 10.16
C LEU A 28 46.19 -47.06 10.72
N GLN A 29 47.38 -46.73 10.18
CA GLN A 29 48.12 -45.52 10.58
C GLN A 29 47.33 -44.23 10.30
N THR A 30 46.70 -44.13 9.14
CA THR A 30 45.84 -42.99 8.78
C THR A 30 44.63 -42.89 9.72
N GLN A 31 43.97 -44.03 9.98
CA GLN A 31 42.85 -44.11 10.90
C GLN A 31 43.21 -43.70 12.33
N ILE A 32 44.38 -44.13 12.82
CA ILE A 32 44.90 -43.70 14.13
C ILE A 32 45.11 -42.18 14.17
N ALA A 33 45.67 -41.59 13.12
CA ALA A 33 45.88 -40.14 13.05
C ALA A 33 44.57 -39.35 13.07
N GLU A 34 43.57 -39.77 12.28
CA GLU A 34 42.25 -39.13 12.26
C GLU A 34 41.48 -39.35 13.57
N LEU A 35 41.58 -40.52 14.21
CA LEU A 35 40.99 -40.75 15.53
C LEU A 35 41.63 -39.85 16.60
N ILE A 36 42.95 -39.73 16.62
CA ILE A 36 43.65 -38.81 17.54
C ILE A 36 43.19 -37.37 17.33
N LYS A 37 43.01 -36.96 16.06
CA LYS A 37 42.50 -35.63 15.71
C LYS A 37 41.10 -35.41 16.25
N ALA A 38 40.20 -36.39 16.10
CA ALA A 38 38.83 -36.34 16.63
C ALA A 38 38.76 -36.37 18.17
N LEU A 39 39.71 -37.02 18.85
CA LEU A 39 39.79 -37.04 20.31
C LEU A 39 40.37 -35.73 20.90
N LYS A 40 41.21 -35.02 20.14
CA LYS A 40 41.90 -33.80 20.59
C LYS A 40 41.21 -32.50 20.19
N ASN A 41 40.57 -32.49 19.02
CA ASN A 41 39.99 -31.30 18.42
C ASN A 41 38.53 -31.53 18.10
N GLU A 42 37.75 -30.46 18.09
CA GLU A 42 36.44 -30.46 17.49
C GLU A 42 36.56 -30.74 15.99
N VAL A 43 35.82 -31.72 15.51
CA VAL A 43 35.77 -32.14 14.10
C VAL A 43 34.33 -32.06 13.63
N ASP A 44 34.11 -31.86 12.33
CA ASP A 44 32.78 -31.81 11.75
C ASP A 44 32.09 -33.18 11.74
N ASP A 45 30.76 -33.18 11.59
CA ASP A 45 29.92 -34.37 11.58
C ASP A 45 30.24 -35.33 10.41
N SER A 46 30.92 -34.85 9.36
CA SER A 46 31.33 -35.66 8.22
C SER A 46 32.62 -36.45 8.45
N HIS A 47 33.33 -36.15 9.54
CA HIS A 47 34.55 -36.83 9.91
C HIS A 47 34.29 -38.30 10.30
N PRO A 48 35.08 -39.27 9.79
CA PRO A 48 34.81 -40.71 9.98
C PRO A 48 34.80 -41.15 11.45
N TYR A 49 35.47 -40.39 12.32
CA TYR A 49 35.52 -40.65 13.76
C TYR A 49 34.80 -39.61 14.62
N PHE A 50 33.92 -38.78 14.04
CA PHE A 50 33.16 -37.78 14.79
C PHE A 50 32.39 -38.40 15.97
N ARG A 51 31.61 -39.45 15.73
CA ARG A 51 30.80 -40.12 16.76
C ARG A 51 31.65 -40.73 17.89
N LEU A 52 32.77 -41.37 17.55
CA LEU A 52 33.73 -41.88 18.56
C LEU A 52 34.38 -40.75 19.36
N GLY A 53 34.67 -39.63 18.70
CA GLY A 53 35.10 -38.39 19.36
C GLY A 53 34.07 -37.91 20.38
N GLN A 54 32.78 -37.88 20.02
CA GLN A 54 31.70 -37.50 20.93
C GLN A 54 31.56 -38.47 22.11
N CYS A 55 31.71 -39.79 21.91
CA CYS A 55 31.73 -40.77 23.01
C CYS A 55 32.81 -40.45 24.07
N PHE A 56 33.91 -39.80 23.68
CA PHE A 56 34.99 -39.41 24.60
C PHE A 56 34.86 -37.98 25.10
N VAL A 57 34.54 -37.02 24.23
CA VAL A 57 34.49 -35.60 24.53
C VAL A 57 33.21 -35.20 25.25
N ASN A 58 32.08 -35.83 24.94
CA ASN A 58 30.75 -35.59 25.53
C ASN A 58 30.02 -36.93 25.78
N PRO A 59 30.56 -37.83 26.62
CA PRO A 59 29.93 -39.13 26.86
C PRO A 59 28.50 -39.03 27.39
N GLN A 60 28.12 -37.91 28.02
CA GLN A 60 26.77 -37.69 28.53
C GLN A 60 25.70 -37.59 27.42
N SER A 61 26.07 -37.11 26.23
CA SER A 61 25.15 -37.04 25.09
C SER A 61 25.00 -38.38 24.35
N THR A 62 25.89 -39.35 24.64
CA THR A 62 25.98 -40.60 23.87
C THR A 62 25.58 -41.82 24.69
N PHE A 63 25.97 -41.90 25.96
CA PHE A 63 25.63 -43.03 26.82
C PHE A 63 24.45 -42.70 27.72
N LEU A 64 23.38 -43.47 27.57
CA LEU A 64 22.11 -43.23 28.25
C LEU A 64 22.04 -44.01 29.56
N ARG A 65 21.59 -43.34 30.63
CA ARG A 65 21.22 -43.96 31.92
C ARG A 65 22.32 -44.83 32.54
N LEU A 66 23.59 -44.55 32.27
CA LEU A 66 24.70 -45.24 32.95
C LEU A 66 24.62 -45.04 34.46
N GLU A 67 24.15 -43.88 34.90
CA GLU A 67 23.93 -43.52 36.30
C GLU A 67 22.91 -44.42 37.03
N ASP A 68 21.99 -45.07 36.30
CA ASP A 68 21.00 -45.98 36.89
C ASP A 68 21.57 -47.39 37.10
N GLN A 69 22.65 -47.73 36.39
CA GLN A 69 23.30 -49.04 36.42
C GLN A 69 24.37 -49.16 37.53
N GLY A 70 24.59 -48.10 38.32
CA GLY A 70 25.58 -48.11 39.40
C GLY A 70 25.56 -46.83 40.23
N SER A 71 25.90 -46.93 41.52
CA SER A 71 25.90 -45.75 42.39
C SER A 71 27.15 -44.87 42.17
N ASN A 72 26.94 -43.57 41.98
CA ASN A 72 27.96 -42.51 42.03
C ASN A 72 29.02 -42.51 40.90
N THR A 73 28.65 -42.92 39.70
CA THR A 73 29.51 -42.88 38.50
C THR A 73 30.03 -41.47 38.23
N LYS A 74 31.31 -41.34 37.91
CA LYS A 74 31.95 -40.05 37.57
C LYS A 74 32.21 -39.93 36.07
N LEU A 75 32.11 -38.71 35.57
CA LEU A 75 32.35 -38.40 34.16
C LEU A 75 33.76 -38.83 33.72
N GLY A 76 34.77 -38.56 34.56
CA GLY A 76 36.15 -38.95 34.31
C GLY A 76 36.32 -40.47 34.24
N GLU A 77 35.57 -41.25 35.02
CA GLU A 77 35.62 -42.72 35.00
C GLU A 77 35.07 -43.27 33.67
N VAL A 78 33.97 -42.71 33.17
CA VAL A 78 33.40 -43.06 31.86
C VAL A 78 34.39 -42.78 30.73
N ARG A 79 34.95 -41.56 30.67
CA ARG A 79 35.95 -41.21 29.64
C ARG A 79 37.22 -42.04 29.73
N HIS A 80 37.65 -42.36 30.95
CA HIS A 80 38.80 -43.22 31.19
C HIS A 80 38.55 -44.61 30.60
N TYR A 81 37.37 -45.19 30.84
CA TYR A 81 37.01 -46.49 30.31
C TYR A 81 36.90 -46.48 28.77
N VAL A 82 36.28 -45.45 28.18
CA VAL A 82 36.24 -45.27 26.73
C VAL A 82 37.65 -45.25 26.14
N ALA A 83 38.57 -44.47 26.73
CA ALA A 83 39.97 -44.41 26.28
C ALA A 83 40.69 -45.76 26.39
N GLN A 84 40.50 -46.49 27.49
CA GLN A 84 41.07 -47.82 27.69
C GLN A 84 40.55 -48.81 26.64
N TYR A 85 39.23 -48.83 26.41
CA TYR A 85 38.61 -49.74 25.46
C TYR A 85 39.03 -49.44 24.01
N LEU A 86 39.04 -48.16 23.61
CA LEU A 86 39.55 -47.73 22.30
C LEU A 86 40.99 -48.18 22.08
N LEU A 87 41.85 -48.02 23.09
CA LEU A 87 43.24 -48.43 22.99
C LEU A 87 43.38 -49.96 22.90
N GLN A 88 42.58 -50.72 23.65
CA GLN A 88 42.57 -52.17 23.56
C GLN A 88 42.19 -52.65 22.14
N GLN A 89 41.16 -52.04 21.54
CA GLN A 89 40.73 -52.38 20.18
C GLN A 89 41.79 -52.00 19.14
N LEU A 90 42.43 -50.84 19.29
CA LEU A 90 43.57 -50.44 18.46
C LEU A 90 44.77 -51.38 18.59
N GLN A 91 45.08 -51.86 19.79
CA GLN A 91 46.16 -52.82 20.02
C GLN A 91 45.91 -54.15 19.33
N GLN A 92 44.66 -54.62 19.33
CA GLN A 92 44.26 -55.82 18.59
C GLN A 92 44.45 -55.62 17.08
N ALA A 93 43.95 -54.51 16.53
CA ALA A 93 44.13 -54.18 15.11
C ALA A 93 45.62 -54.03 14.73
N ALA A 94 46.41 -53.36 15.57
CA ALA A 94 47.85 -53.14 15.35
C ALA A 94 48.65 -54.45 15.38
N THR A 95 48.26 -55.40 16.24
CA THR A 95 48.86 -56.74 16.29
C THR A 95 48.64 -57.48 14.97
N ILE A 96 47.42 -57.40 14.41
CA ILE A 96 47.08 -58.00 13.12
C ILE A 96 47.83 -57.32 11.97
N ALA A 97 47.95 -55.98 12.02
CA ALA A 97 48.61 -55.18 11.00
C ALA A 97 50.15 -55.14 11.12
N HIS A 98 50.74 -55.81 12.11
CA HIS A 98 52.17 -55.74 12.46
C HIS A 98 52.69 -54.30 12.61
N LEU A 99 51.91 -53.46 13.30
CA LEU A 99 52.21 -52.06 13.59
C LEU A 99 52.63 -51.89 15.05
N ASP A 100 53.75 -51.23 15.30
CA ASP A 100 54.14 -50.84 16.67
C ASP A 100 53.38 -49.58 17.10
N LEU A 101 52.31 -49.79 17.87
CA LEU A 101 51.42 -48.74 18.35
C LEU A 101 52.12 -47.75 19.31
N SER A 102 53.20 -48.18 19.98
CA SER A 102 53.88 -47.37 21.01
C SER A 102 54.45 -46.06 20.47
N THR A 103 54.75 -46.02 19.17
CA THR A 103 55.25 -44.85 18.45
C THR A 103 54.17 -43.88 17.99
N HIS A 104 52.90 -44.28 18.05
CA HIS A 104 51.77 -43.55 17.48
C HIS A 104 50.78 -43.05 18.53
N ILE A 105 50.46 -43.87 19.54
CA ILE A 105 49.52 -43.52 20.61
C ILE A 105 49.80 -44.34 21.87
N ASN A 106 49.71 -43.71 23.03
CA ASN A 106 49.76 -44.40 24.31
C ASN A 106 48.62 -43.92 25.22
N LEU A 107 48.26 -44.76 26.21
CA LEU A 107 47.15 -44.48 27.12
C LEU A 107 47.34 -43.15 27.85
N SER A 108 48.57 -42.85 28.28
CA SER A 108 48.87 -41.61 29.00
C SER A 108 48.60 -40.36 28.15
N THR A 109 48.84 -40.41 26.84
CA THR A 109 48.54 -39.31 25.92
C THR A 109 47.03 -39.07 25.82
N ILE A 110 46.21 -40.12 25.72
CA ILE A 110 44.74 -39.98 25.66
C ILE A 110 44.19 -39.54 27.03
N LEU A 111 44.63 -40.17 28.11
CA LEU A 111 44.17 -39.85 29.46
C LEU A 111 44.56 -38.42 29.90
N SER A 112 45.65 -37.86 29.37
CA SER A 112 46.01 -36.46 29.63
C SER A 112 45.01 -35.44 29.06
N LEU A 113 44.14 -35.87 28.13
CA LEU A 113 43.04 -35.06 27.61
C LEU A 113 41.84 -35.00 28.56
N ILE A 114 41.80 -35.81 29.63
CA ILE A 114 40.72 -35.80 30.62
C ILE A 114 41.07 -34.82 31.74
N PRO A 115 40.34 -33.70 31.90
CA PRO A 115 40.55 -32.78 33.00
C PRO A 115 40.33 -33.45 34.37
N GLN A 116 41.21 -33.18 35.34
CA GLN A 116 41.10 -33.75 36.69
C GLN A 116 39.77 -33.43 37.38
N SER A 117 39.17 -32.28 37.07
CA SER A 117 37.84 -31.90 37.58
C SER A 117 36.74 -32.89 37.21
N GLN A 118 36.86 -33.63 36.10
CA GLN A 118 35.83 -34.57 35.67
C GLN A 118 35.78 -35.85 36.50
N TYR A 119 36.84 -36.18 37.26
CA TYR A 119 36.83 -37.33 38.18
C TYR A 119 36.04 -37.07 39.47
N VAL A 120 35.63 -35.82 39.72
CA VAL A 120 34.71 -35.49 40.83
C VAL A 120 33.29 -35.18 40.36
N THR A 121 33.13 -34.79 39.09
CA THR A 121 31.83 -34.54 38.46
C THR A 121 31.01 -35.83 38.32
N PRO A 122 29.79 -35.89 38.88
CA PRO A 122 28.88 -37.01 38.62
C PRO A 122 28.60 -37.15 37.12
N PHE A 123 28.57 -38.37 36.62
CA PHE A 123 28.01 -38.64 35.31
C PHE A 123 26.49 -38.49 35.40
N GLN A 124 25.93 -37.69 34.51
CA GLN A 124 24.50 -37.54 34.33
C GLN A 124 24.28 -37.48 32.83
N SER A 125 23.49 -38.41 32.31
CA SER A 125 23.16 -38.41 30.88
C SER A 125 22.46 -37.09 30.52
N GLU A 126 22.77 -36.56 29.33
CA GLU A 126 22.00 -35.44 28.80
C GLU A 126 20.57 -35.91 28.57
N LYS A 127 19.60 -35.04 28.88
CA LYS A 127 18.19 -35.37 28.70
C LYS A 127 17.93 -35.60 27.22
N MET A 128 17.71 -36.86 26.83
CA MET A 128 17.17 -37.15 25.51
C MET A 128 15.75 -36.59 25.40
N ALA A 129 15.33 -36.34 24.16
CA ALA A 129 14.00 -35.82 23.88
C ALA A 129 12.91 -36.73 24.46
N ILE A 130 13.05 -38.07 24.42
CA ILE A 130 12.06 -39.00 24.98
C ILE A 130 12.76 -40.26 25.50
N ASP A 131 12.48 -40.67 26.74
CA ASP A 131 12.85 -42.00 27.25
C ASP A 131 11.63 -42.78 27.78
N SER A 132 11.87 -43.98 28.33
CA SER A 132 10.88 -44.91 28.90
C SER A 132 10.20 -44.41 30.19
N GLY A 133 9.77 -43.15 30.19
CA GLY A 133 8.88 -42.56 31.20
C GLY A 133 9.57 -41.78 32.33
N SER A 134 10.91 -41.70 32.34
CA SER A 134 11.68 -40.95 33.35
C SER A 134 11.84 -39.47 32.96
N HIS A 135 11.84 -39.19 31.66
CA HIS A 135 11.95 -37.86 31.06
C HIS A 135 10.90 -37.70 29.95
N PRO A 136 9.61 -37.46 30.31
CA PRO A 136 8.58 -37.12 29.34
C PRO A 136 8.98 -35.92 28.47
N TYR A 137 8.61 -35.96 27.19
CA TYR A 137 8.62 -34.76 26.37
C TYR A 137 7.41 -33.91 26.71
N GLU A 138 7.61 -32.84 27.46
CA GLU A 138 6.53 -31.88 27.75
C GLU A 138 6.14 -31.14 26.47
N LEU A 139 4.84 -31.15 26.14
CA LEU A 139 4.32 -30.37 25.04
C LEU A 139 4.25 -28.90 25.46
N GLU A 140 4.65 -27.99 24.56
CA GLU A 140 4.48 -26.55 24.76
C GLU A 140 2.99 -26.18 24.69
N ILE A 141 2.35 -26.13 25.87
CA ILE A 141 0.96 -25.73 26.01
C ILE A 141 0.90 -24.24 26.31
N GLU A 142 0.04 -23.53 25.59
CA GLU A 142 -0.19 -22.09 25.76
C GLU A 142 -0.69 -21.75 27.18
N GLU A 143 -0.26 -20.59 27.68
CA GLU A 143 -0.72 -20.07 28.97
C GLU A 143 -2.25 -19.95 28.99
N GLY A 144 -2.88 -20.33 30.11
CA GLY A 144 -4.33 -20.28 30.30
C GLY A 144 -5.10 -21.53 29.86
N LYS A 145 -4.44 -22.51 29.23
CA LYS A 145 -5.01 -23.83 29.01
C LYS A 145 -5.17 -24.59 30.33
N ILE A 146 -6.21 -25.41 30.44
CA ILE A 146 -6.54 -26.17 31.66
C ILE A 146 -5.93 -27.58 31.67
N TYR A 147 -4.85 -27.80 30.93
CA TYR A 147 -4.21 -29.11 30.87
C TYR A 147 -2.70 -28.95 30.67
N LYS A 148 -1.98 -29.98 31.10
CA LYS A 148 -0.61 -30.25 30.71
C LYS A 148 -0.60 -31.53 29.89
N ALA A 149 0.36 -31.67 28.99
CA ALA A 149 0.48 -32.87 28.20
C ALA A 149 1.95 -33.19 27.95
N SER A 150 2.25 -34.47 27.88
CA SER A 150 3.59 -34.97 27.62
C SER A 150 3.55 -36.27 26.83
N LEU A 151 4.54 -36.48 25.96
CA LEU A 151 4.75 -37.75 25.27
C LEU A 151 5.75 -38.60 26.07
N LYS A 152 5.46 -39.89 26.23
CA LYS A 152 6.32 -40.88 26.91
C LYS A 152 6.45 -42.13 26.06
N ILE A 153 7.58 -42.83 26.15
CA ILE A 153 7.69 -44.20 25.62
C ILE A 153 7.07 -45.16 26.66
N PRO A 154 6.18 -46.09 26.25
CA PRO A 154 5.59 -47.07 27.15
C PRO A 154 6.66 -47.87 27.89
N MET A 155 6.56 -47.96 29.22
CA MET A 155 7.55 -48.65 30.08
C MET A 155 7.66 -50.16 29.81
N ASP A 156 6.67 -50.79 29.17
CA ASP A 156 6.65 -52.24 28.92
C ASP A 156 7.64 -52.68 27.83
N ILE A 157 8.31 -51.74 27.14
CA ILE A 157 9.34 -52.02 26.13
C ILE A 157 10.71 -52.32 26.76
N ASP A 158 10.93 -51.94 28.02
CA ASP A 158 12.26 -51.94 28.66
C ASP A 158 12.79 -53.33 29.10
N ARG A 159 12.02 -54.43 28.97
CA ARG A 159 12.37 -55.68 29.69
C ARG A 159 12.95 -56.85 28.91
N GLU A 160 12.79 -57.03 27.60
CA GLU A 160 13.33 -58.26 26.98
C GLU A 160 13.34 -58.33 25.44
N LEU A 161 13.03 -57.24 24.72
CA LEU A 161 12.81 -57.31 23.27
C LEU A 161 13.98 -56.71 22.49
N ASN A 162 14.52 -57.51 21.56
CA ASN A 162 15.49 -57.08 20.56
C ASN A 162 15.05 -55.75 19.93
N VAL A 163 15.92 -54.75 20.02
CA VAL A 163 15.73 -53.36 19.53
C VAL A 163 15.31 -53.28 18.04
N TYR A 164 15.46 -54.38 17.30
CA TYR A 164 15.13 -54.47 15.87
C TYR A 164 13.67 -54.80 15.54
N ASP A 165 12.83 -55.25 16.50
CA ASP A 165 11.46 -55.70 16.22
C ASP A 165 10.35 -54.79 16.79
N LEU A 166 10.70 -53.75 17.54
CA LEU A 166 9.72 -52.82 18.10
C LEU A 166 9.66 -51.53 17.30
N THR A 167 8.51 -51.32 16.67
CA THR A 167 8.03 -49.99 16.31
C THR A 167 7.85 -49.21 17.61
N PRO A 168 8.71 -48.23 17.97
CA PRO A 168 8.50 -47.56 19.24
C PRO A 168 7.17 -46.79 19.11
N ALA A 169 6.29 -46.94 20.09
CA ALA A 169 5.08 -46.15 20.17
C ALA A 169 5.29 -45.06 21.22
N PHE A 170 4.70 -43.88 21.03
CA PHE A 170 4.59 -42.89 22.11
C PHE A 170 3.21 -42.93 22.72
N ASP A 171 3.15 -43.00 24.05
CA ASP A 171 1.95 -42.72 24.82
C ASP A 171 1.83 -41.21 25.06
N LEU A 172 0.68 -40.64 24.73
CA LEU A 172 0.33 -39.28 25.15
C LEU A 172 -0.32 -39.32 26.53
N HIS A 173 0.39 -38.72 27.49
CA HIS A 173 -0.09 -38.47 28.83
C HIS A 173 -0.65 -37.04 28.92
N ILE A 174 -1.88 -36.92 29.40
CA ILE A 174 -2.57 -35.63 29.54
C ILE A 174 -3.00 -35.49 30.99
N ASP A 175 -2.53 -34.45 31.66
CA ASP A 175 -2.96 -34.08 33.00
C ASP A 175 -3.92 -32.90 32.89
N VAL A 176 -5.21 -33.15 33.10
CA VAL A 176 -6.25 -32.12 32.97
C VAL A 176 -6.54 -31.49 34.32
N GLU A 177 -6.34 -30.17 34.45
CA GLU A 177 -6.69 -29.35 35.61
C GLU A 177 -8.17 -28.97 35.56
N TYR A 178 -9.05 -29.92 35.91
CA TYR A 178 -10.50 -29.70 35.84
C TYR A 178 -11.28 -30.65 36.76
N PRO A 179 -11.98 -30.17 37.82
CA PRO A 179 -12.09 -28.82 38.41
C PRO A 179 -10.75 -28.35 39.06
N PRO A 180 -10.59 -27.08 39.53
CA PRO A 180 -9.29 -26.41 39.79
C PRO A 180 -8.48 -26.95 40.98
N THR A 181 -8.64 -28.21 41.34
CA THR A 181 -8.02 -28.86 42.50
C THR A 181 -7.48 -30.25 42.22
N VAL A 182 -7.81 -30.90 41.09
CA VAL A 182 -7.38 -32.28 40.81
C VAL A 182 -6.95 -32.42 39.35
N PHE A 183 -5.71 -32.85 39.14
CA PHE A 183 -5.26 -33.33 37.83
C PHE A 183 -5.79 -34.75 37.62
N THR A 184 -6.53 -34.95 36.51
CA THR A 184 -6.93 -36.29 36.09
C THR A 184 -5.94 -36.76 35.01
N PRO A 185 -5.04 -37.71 35.31
CA PRO A 185 -4.12 -38.25 34.32
C PRO A 185 -4.88 -39.14 33.34
N LEU A 186 -4.65 -38.93 32.05
CA LEU A 186 -5.20 -39.73 30.96
C LEU A 186 -4.04 -40.23 30.11
N VAL A 187 -3.98 -41.54 29.89
CA VAL A 187 -3.08 -42.14 28.89
C VAL A 187 -3.93 -42.43 27.68
N VAL A 188 -3.72 -41.69 26.60
CA VAL A 188 -4.61 -41.73 25.45
C VAL A 188 -3.77 -41.77 24.20
N ARG A 189 -3.56 -43.00 23.69
CA ARG A 189 -3.06 -43.35 22.35
C ARG A 189 -1.55 -43.63 22.25
N ASN A 190 -1.25 -44.77 21.62
CA ASN A 190 0.03 -45.10 21.00
C ASN A 190 0.15 -44.38 19.64
N PHE A 191 1.06 -43.43 19.52
CA PHE A 191 1.48 -42.87 18.24
C PHE A 191 2.58 -43.77 17.67
N GLU A 192 2.28 -44.50 16.59
CA GLU A 192 3.26 -45.36 15.91
C GLU A 192 4.38 -44.50 15.28
N LEU A 193 5.63 -44.73 15.66
CA LEU A 193 6.79 -44.21 14.93
C LEU A 193 7.06 -45.11 13.72
N PHE A 194 6.66 -44.72 12.51
CA PHE A 194 7.51 -45.05 11.34
C PHE A 194 7.24 -44.08 10.20
N PRO A 195 8.33 -43.58 9.58
CA PRO A 195 9.23 -44.37 8.73
C PRO A 195 10.67 -44.47 9.27
N VAL A 196 11.50 -45.31 8.64
CA VAL A 196 12.97 -45.22 8.74
C VAL A 196 13.33 -43.82 8.29
N LEU A 197 13.69 -42.95 9.23
CA LEU A 197 14.11 -41.59 8.96
C LEU A 197 15.58 -41.64 8.54
N SER A 198 15.86 -41.06 7.39
CA SER A 198 17.17 -41.16 6.72
C SER A 198 18.09 -39.97 7.04
N SER A 199 17.58 -38.97 7.77
CA SER A 199 18.35 -37.81 8.23
C SER A 199 17.73 -37.13 9.46
N ASP A 200 18.56 -36.39 10.20
CA ASP A 200 18.14 -35.58 11.36
C ASP A 200 17.05 -34.55 11.00
N SER A 201 17.09 -33.98 9.79
CA SER A 201 16.05 -33.04 9.33
C SER A 201 14.68 -33.70 9.14
N GLU A 202 14.64 -34.99 8.78
CA GLU A 202 13.37 -35.74 8.68
C GLU A 202 12.84 -36.07 10.08
N GLU A 203 13.74 -36.35 11.03
CA GLU A 203 13.40 -36.55 12.44
C GLU A 203 12.82 -35.30 13.08
N ASP A 204 13.45 -34.14 12.90
CA ASP A 204 12.93 -32.87 13.42
C ASP A 204 11.53 -32.56 12.86
N ALA A 205 11.34 -32.73 11.55
CA ALA A 205 10.05 -32.50 10.90
C ALA A 205 8.97 -33.48 11.39
N PHE A 206 9.35 -34.73 11.62
CA PHE A 206 8.46 -35.75 12.20
C PHE A 206 8.07 -35.38 13.63
N MET A 207 9.05 -34.99 14.47
CA MET A 207 8.82 -34.61 15.85
C MET A 207 7.90 -33.38 15.97
N GLU A 208 8.09 -32.37 15.13
CA GLU A 208 7.18 -31.20 15.08
C GLU A 208 5.75 -31.59 14.69
N LYS A 209 5.60 -32.48 13.72
CA LYS A 209 4.28 -33.02 13.34
C LYS A 209 3.64 -33.81 14.49
N LEU A 210 4.41 -34.68 15.14
CA LEU A 210 3.94 -35.48 16.27
C LEU A 210 3.46 -34.60 17.43
N LYS A 211 4.23 -33.55 17.79
CA LYS A 211 3.83 -32.58 18.83
C LYS A 211 2.52 -31.89 18.48
N LYS A 212 2.36 -31.45 17.22
CA LYS A 212 1.14 -30.81 16.74
C LYS A 212 -0.08 -31.73 16.83
N ASP A 213 0.06 -32.97 16.37
CA ASP A 213 -1.01 -33.98 16.39
C ASP A 213 -1.37 -34.36 17.83
N ALA A 214 -0.37 -34.51 18.70
CA ALA A 214 -0.55 -34.78 20.12
C ALA A 214 -1.29 -33.64 20.85
N LYS A 215 -0.93 -32.38 20.56
CA LYS A 215 -1.61 -31.20 21.12
C LYS A 215 -3.08 -31.15 20.70
N ALA A 216 -3.38 -31.30 19.41
CA ALA A 216 -4.74 -31.29 18.90
C ALA A 216 -5.59 -32.43 19.49
N PHE A 217 -4.98 -33.60 19.68
CA PHE A 217 -5.63 -34.73 20.32
C PHE A 217 -5.89 -34.48 21.82
N ALA A 218 -4.93 -33.89 22.53
CA ALA A 218 -5.12 -33.51 23.94
C ALA A 218 -6.29 -32.53 24.12
N GLU A 219 -6.39 -31.50 23.27
CA GLU A 219 -7.50 -30.54 23.31
C GLU A 219 -8.86 -31.22 23.08
N LYS A 220 -8.91 -32.23 22.20
CA LYS A 220 -10.11 -33.04 21.98
C LYS A 220 -10.51 -33.86 23.20
N GLU A 221 -9.57 -34.53 23.86
CA GLU A 221 -9.87 -35.32 25.07
C GLU A 221 -10.30 -34.43 26.25
N VAL A 222 -9.63 -33.29 26.43
CA VAL A 222 -10.04 -32.26 27.40
C VAL A 222 -11.47 -31.77 27.11
N ALA A 223 -11.79 -31.51 25.85
CA ALA A 223 -13.13 -31.13 25.43
C ALA A 223 -14.18 -32.21 25.75
N LYS A 224 -13.87 -33.51 25.60
CA LYS A 224 -14.81 -34.57 26.01
C LYS A 224 -15.16 -34.51 27.48
N ILE A 225 -14.17 -34.26 28.34
CA ILE A 225 -14.37 -34.14 29.80
C ILE A 225 -15.27 -32.94 30.12
N ILE A 226 -14.96 -31.79 29.54
CA ILE A 226 -15.75 -30.55 29.73
C ILE A 226 -17.17 -30.73 29.20
N VAL A 227 -17.34 -31.28 28.00
CA VAL A 227 -18.65 -31.51 27.38
C VAL A 227 -19.47 -32.51 28.18
N SER A 228 -18.85 -33.53 28.78
CA SER A 228 -19.52 -34.46 29.70
C SER A 228 -20.09 -33.72 30.92
N ASP A 229 -19.31 -32.81 31.51
CA ASP A 229 -19.73 -31.97 32.64
C ASP A 229 -20.85 -30.98 32.24
N LEU A 230 -20.67 -30.23 31.15
CA LEU A 230 -21.69 -29.33 30.61
C LEU A 230 -22.98 -30.06 30.24
N SER A 231 -22.88 -31.31 29.75
CA SER A 231 -24.04 -32.14 29.44
C SER A 231 -24.84 -32.53 30.67
N LYS A 232 -24.18 -32.74 31.82
CA LYS A 232 -24.86 -33.01 33.10
C LYS A 232 -25.60 -31.79 33.62
N LEU A 233 -25.03 -30.59 33.40
CA LEU A 233 -25.62 -29.33 33.85
C LEU A 233 -26.77 -28.84 32.95
N TYR A 234 -26.62 -29.00 31.63
CA TYR A 234 -27.47 -28.30 30.65
C TYR A 234 -28.20 -29.21 29.65
N TYR A 235 -28.12 -30.54 29.80
CA TYR A 235 -28.82 -31.51 28.94
C TYR A 235 -28.55 -31.31 27.43
N LEU A 236 -27.27 -31.17 27.06
CA LEU A 236 -26.86 -31.00 25.65
C LEU A 236 -27.29 -32.21 24.79
N ASN A 237 -27.82 -31.96 23.59
CA ASN A 237 -28.15 -33.03 22.63
C ASN A 237 -26.89 -33.62 21.98
N SER A 238 -26.99 -34.83 21.40
CA SER A 238 -25.86 -35.54 20.80
C SER A 238 -25.12 -34.72 19.73
N LYS A 239 -25.85 -34.06 18.84
CA LYS A 239 -25.28 -33.20 17.78
C LYS A 239 -24.44 -32.05 18.34
N THR A 240 -24.91 -31.43 19.42
CA THR A 240 -24.18 -30.34 20.09
C THR A 240 -22.92 -30.86 20.77
N LYS A 241 -23.00 -32.02 21.45
CA LYS A 241 -21.82 -32.65 22.07
C LYS A 241 -20.76 -32.96 21.04
N GLU A 242 -21.16 -33.55 19.92
CA GLU A 242 -20.26 -33.90 18.82
C GLU A 242 -19.60 -32.64 18.23
N ALA A 243 -20.38 -31.59 17.95
CA ALA A 243 -19.84 -30.33 17.46
C ALA A 243 -18.82 -29.71 18.42
N LEU A 244 -19.06 -29.74 19.73
CA LEU A 244 -18.12 -29.19 20.72
C LEU A 244 -16.81 -30.00 20.84
N ILE A 245 -16.83 -31.29 20.55
CA ILE A 245 -15.66 -32.19 20.66
C ILE A 245 -14.82 -32.22 19.38
N TYR A 246 -15.49 -32.26 18.21
CA TYR A 246 -14.86 -32.56 16.93
C TYR A 246 -14.69 -31.35 16.01
N SER A 247 -15.04 -30.14 16.47
CA SER A 247 -14.79 -28.88 15.75
C SER A 247 -13.69 -28.06 16.43
N PRO A 248 -13.22 -26.96 15.82
CA PRO A 248 -12.19 -26.07 16.40
C PRO A 248 -12.54 -25.50 17.79
N ILE A 249 -13.79 -25.65 18.23
CA ILE A 249 -14.26 -25.27 19.56
C ILE A 249 -13.57 -26.04 20.67
N ASN A 250 -13.11 -27.27 20.43
CA ASN A 250 -12.38 -28.05 21.43
C ASN A 250 -11.14 -27.29 21.97
N ARG A 251 -10.48 -26.51 21.11
CA ARG A 251 -9.34 -25.64 21.46
C ARG A 251 -9.75 -24.52 22.42
N LEU A 252 -10.95 -23.96 22.23
CA LEU A 252 -11.53 -22.95 23.12
C LEU A 252 -11.91 -23.57 24.47
N LEU A 253 -12.55 -24.75 24.46
CA LEU A 253 -12.91 -25.46 25.69
C LEU A 253 -11.66 -25.82 26.51
N ALA A 254 -10.57 -26.21 25.87
CA ALA A 254 -9.31 -26.45 26.56
C ALA A 254 -8.72 -25.20 27.22
N HIS A 255 -9.26 -24.00 27.00
CA HIS A 255 -8.85 -22.74 27.62
C HIS A 255 -9.75 -22.35 28.82
N ARG A 256 -9.12 -21.94 29.93
CA ARG A 256 -9.80 -21.65 31.21
C ARG A 256 -10.89 -20.60 31.07
N PHE A 257 -10.58 -19.50 30.36
CA PHE A 257 -11.52 -18.40 30.13
C PHE A 257 -12.85 -18.87 29.52
N TYR A 258 -12.80 -19.59 28.39
CA TYR A 258 -14.00 -20.02 27.69
C TYR A 258 -14.77 -21.11 28.44
N THR A 259 -14.07 -22.01 29.12
CA THR A 259 -14.71 -23.01 29.98
C THR A 259 -15.47 -22.37 31.14
N GLN A 260 -14.89 -21.36 31.81
CA GLN A 260 -15.60 -20.61 32.84
C GLN A 260 -16.77 -19.80 32.25
N LEU A 261 -16.56 -19.16 31.10
CA LEU A 261 -17.58 -18.38 30.40
C LEU A 261 -18.81 -19.22 30.06
N LEU A 262 -18.62 -20.43 29.51
CA LEU A 262 -19.71 -21.33 29.14
C LEU A 262 -20.38 -22.00 30.33
N LYS A 263 -19.64 -22.24 31.42
CA LYS A 263 -20.24 -22.66 32.68
C LYS A 263 -21.19 -21.61 33.23
N ASN A 264 -20.87 -20.33 33.12
CA ASN A 264 -21.71 -19.25 33.65
C ASN A 264 -22.81 -18.81 32.67
N HIS A 265 -22.58 -18.96 31.37
CA HIS A 265 -23.47 -18.49 30.31
C HIS A 265 -23.69 -19.56 29.23
N PRO A 266 -24.46 -20.62 29.52
CA PRO A 266 -24.68 -21.73 28.58
C PRO A 266 -25.42 -21.32 27.31
N THR A 267 -26.13 -20.19 27.32
CA THR A 267 -26.82 -19.62 26.14
C THR A 267 -25.87 -19.23 25.01
N LEU A 268 -24.56 -19.16 25.26
CA LEU A 268 -23.52 -18.86 24.27
C LEU A 268 -23.08 -20.09 23.46
N ILE A 269 -23.44 -21.30 23.88
CA ILE A 269 -23.06 -22.55 23.18
C ILE A 269 -23.49 -22.54 21.70
N PRO A 270 -24.74 -22.20 21.34
CA PRO A 270 -25.17 -22.17 19.94
C PRO A 270 -24.37 -21.18 19.09
N ASP A 271 -23.96 -20.05 19.69
CA ASP A 271 -23.16 -19.06 19.01
C ASP A 271 -21.76 -19.57 18.70
N LEU A 272 -21.19 -20.50 19.50
CA LEU A 272 -19.86 -21.07 19.27
C LEU A 272 -19.85 -22.20 18.24
N ILE A 273 -20.90 -23.03 18.16
CA ILE A 273 -20.98 -24.21 17.26
C ILE A 273 -20.50 -23.96 15.82
N PRO A 274 -20.89 -22.86 15.13
CA PRO A 274 -20.37 -22.56 13.81
C PRO A 274 -19.04 -21.81 13.93
N LEU A 275 -17.94 -22.51 14.22
CA LEU A 275 -16.58 -21.98 14.23
C LEU A 275 -15.72 -22.68 13.18
N ASP A 276 -15.04 -21.89 12.37
CA ASP A 276 -13.87 -22.34 11.60
C ASP A 276 -12.57 -22.15 12.41
N ASP A 277 -11.47 -22.69 11.90
CA ASP A 277 -10.16 -22.61 12.56
C ASP A 277 -9.67 -21.18 12.76
N GLN A 278 -9.89 -20.30 11.76
CA GLN A 278 -9.44 -18.92 11.82
C GLN A 278 -10.20 -18.13 12.90
N GLN A 279 -11.51 -18.33 13.00
CA GLN A 279 -12.33 -17.73 14.04
C GLN A 279 -11.96 -18.25 15.43
N ALA A 280 -11.60 -19.54 15.55
CA ALA A 280 -11.10 -20.10 16.80
C ALA A 280 -9.77 -19.45 17.21
N ASP A 281 -8.82 -19.27 16.28
CA ASP A 281 -7.56 -18.56 16.54
C ASP A 281 -7.79 -17.11 17.01
N ILE A 282 -8.74 -16.42 16.37
CA ILE A 282 -9.10 -15.05 16.74
C ILE A 282 -9.68 -14.98 18.15
N LEU A 283 -10.59 -15.89 18.49
CA LEU A 283 -11.16 -15.99 19.84
C LEU A 283 -10.10 -16.39 20.89
N LEU A 284 -9.16 -17.26 20.53
CA LEU A 284 -8.03 -17.62 21.39
C LEU A 284 -7.00 -16.49 21.56
N SER A 285 -7.13 -15.36 20.84
CA SER A 285 -6.25 -14.22 21.08
C SER A 285 -6.53 -13.58 22.46
N PRO A 286 -5.49 -13.22 23.24
CA PRO A 286 -5.68 -12.55 24.53
C PRO A 286 -6.51 -11.27 24.44
N LEU A 287 -6.43 -10.58 23.30
CA LEU A 287 -7.20 -9.37 23.04
C LEU A 287 -8.69 -9.67 22.87
N ALA A 288 -9.07 -10.70 22.09
CA ALA A 288 -10.47 -11.07 21.93
C ALA A 288 -11.08 -11.50 23.26
N MET A 289 -10.36 -12.31 24.05
CA MET A 289 -10.80 -12.68 25.40
C MET A 289 -11.04 -11.44 26.26
N ARG A 290 -10.09 -10.49 26.30
CA ARG A 290 -10.22 -9.24 27.07
C ARG A 290 -11.37 -8.37 26.59
N LEU A 291 -11.65 -8.34 25.29
CA LEU A 291 -12.80 -7.62 24.72
C LEU A 291 -14.14 -8.25 25.16
N ILE A 292 -14.21 -9.58 25.21
CA ILE A 292 -15.39 -10.33 25.66
C ILE A 292 -15.56 -10.19 27.18
N GLU A 293 -14.48 -10.35 27.95
CA GLU A 293 -14.46 -10.23 29.41
C GLU A 293 -14.94 -8.85 29.87
N ASN A 294 -14.45 -7.78 29.23
CA ASN A 294 -14.86 -6.41 29.53
C ASN A 294 -16.23 -6.03 28.92
N SER A 295 -16.95 -6.98 28.32
CA SER A 295 -18.24 -6.76 27.66
C SER A 295 -18.22 -5.68 26.56
N LEU A 296 -17.05 -5.42 25.97
CA LEU A 296 -16.88 -4.48 24.84
C LEU A 296 -17.27 -5.13 23.51
N CYS A 297 -17.27 -6.46 23.45
CA CYS A 297 -17.57 -7.25 22.26
C CYS A 297 -18.32 -8.53 22.64
N SER A 298 -19.39 -8.88 21.92
CA SER A 298 -20.00 -10.21 22.07
C SER A 298 -19.19 -11.26 21.32
N ILE A 299 -19.31 -12.54 21.69
CA ILE A 299 -18.67 -13.65 20.97
C ILE A 299 -19.03 -13.61 19.48
N LYS A 300 -20.30 -13.37 19.16
CA LYS A 300 -20.77 -13.28 17.78
C LYS A 300 -20.06 -12.20 16.98
N LYS A 301 -19.77 -11.04 17.58
CA LYS A 301 -19.00 -9.97 16.92
C LYS A 301 -17.51 -10.29 16.88
N ALA A 302 -16.95 -10.85 17.96
CA ALA A 302 -15.53 -11.22 18.02
C ALA A 302 -15.14 -12.22 16.93
N LYS A 303 -16.03 -13.17 16.61
CA LYS A 303 -15.90 -14.12 15.49
C LYS A 303 -15.76 -13.44 14.13
N THR A 304 -16.35 -12.27 13.94
CA THR A 304 -16.30 -11.54 12.67
C THR A 304 -15.06 -10.69 12.52
N LEU A 305 -14.22 -10.58 13.55
CA LEU A 305 -12.95 -9.87 13.44
C LEU A 305 -12.04 -10.60 12.45
N THR A 306 -11.18 -9.84 11.78
CA THR A 306 -10.09 -10.40 10.96
C THR A 306 -8.78 -10.40 11.76
N PRO A 307 -7.76 -11.18 11.38
CA PRO A 307 -6.44 -11.12 12.03
C PRO A 307 -5.87 -9.70 12.05
N TRP A 308 -6.05 -8.94 10.96
CA TRP A 308 -5.66 -7.53 10.89
C TRP A 308 -6.52 -6.62 11.77
N GLY A 309 -7.81 -6.94 11.95
CA GLY A 309 -8.68 -6.26 12.91
C GLY A 309 -8.16 -6.41 14.35
N ILE A 310 -7.75 -7.62 14.73
CA ILE A 310 -7.12 -7.89 16.04
C ILE A 310 -5.81 -7.11 16.19
N GLN A 311 -4.96 -7.09 15.15
CA GLN A 311 -3.71 -6.35 15.19
C GLN A 311 -3.91 -4.83 15.24
N VAL A 312 -4.93 -4.29 14.59
CA VAL A 312 -5.32 -2.88 14.72
C VAL A 312 -5.78 -2.59 16.14
N LEU A 313 -6.63 -3.45 16.71
CA LEU A 313 -7.15 -3.29 18.08
C LEU A 313 -6.10 -3.52 19.17
N SER A 314 -5.00 -4.22 18.89
CA SER A 314 -3.91 -4.36 19.86
C SER A 314 -3.15 -3.04 20.07
N ASN A 315 -3.28 -2.08 19.15
CA ASN A 315 -2.80 -0.72 19.35
C ASN A 315 -3.66 0.02 20.39
N HIS A 316 -3.00 0.58 21.40
CA HIS A 316 -3.65 1.27 22.52
C HIS A 316 -4.63 2.38 22.09
N TYR A 317 -4.33 3.10 21.00
CA TYR A 317 -5.20 4.16 20.50
C TYR A 317 -6.54 3.62 19.97
N TYR A 318 -6.53 2.56 19.16
CA TYR A 318 -7.77 1.99 18.64
C TYR A 318 -8.56 1.25 19.73
N TYR A 319 -7.86 0.62 20.69
CA TYR A 319 -8.50 0.02 21.85
C TYR A 319 -9.23 1.04 22.72
N SER A 320 -8.61 2.19 23.02
CA SER A 320 -9.24 3.26 23.81
C SER A 320 -10.43 3.89 23.08
N LEU A 321 -10.34 4.10 21.76
CA LEU A 321 -11.48 4.54 20.95
C LEU A 321 -12.68 3.59 21.02
N LEU A 322 -12.42 2.29 21.15
CA LEU A 322 -13.45 1.27 21.30
C LEU A 322 -14.11 1.33 22.69
N GLN A 323 -13.32 1.57 23.74
CA GLN A 323 -13.84 1.74 25.10
C GLN A 323 -14.79 2.94 25.21
N GLU A 324 -14.56 4.00 24.43
CA GLU A 324 -15.45 5.17 24.38
C GLU A 324 -16.78 4.88 23.64
N ASP A 325 -16.79 3.98 22.67
CA ASP A 325 -17.97 3.65 21.86
C ASP A 325 -17.87 2.24 21.26
N ALA A 326 -18.52 1.29 21.92
CA ALA A 326 -18.53 -0.11 21.52
C ALA A 326 -19.16 -0.36 20.14
N ASN A 327 -19.99 0.56 19.62
CA ASN A 327 -20.60 0.41 18.29
C ASN A 327 -19.58 0.56 17.16
N LYS A 328 -18.38 1.09 17.43
CA LYS A 328 -17.29 1.17 16.44
C LYS A 328 -16.73 -0.21 16.07
N LEU A 329 -16.98 -1.27 16.84
CA LEU A 329 -16.46 -2.61 16.55
C LEU A 329 -16.99 -3.17 15.23
N ASP A 330 -18.23 -2.85 14.86
CA ASP A 330 -18.85 -3.32 13.61
C ASP A 330 -18.14 -2.75 12.38
N THR A 331 -17.46 -1.60 12.52
CA THR A 331 -16.63 -1.08 11.44
C THR A 331 -15.35 -1.88 11.24
N LEU A 332 -14.79 -2.48 12.31
CA LEU A 332 -13.49 -3.16 12.30
C LEU A 332 -13.54 -4.63 11.82
N GLY A 333 -14.74 -5.23 11.76
CA GLY A 333 -14.93 -6.63 11.31
C GLY A 333 -14.57 -6.91 9.84
N PHE A 334 -14.28 -5.88 9.04
CA PHE A 334 -14.01 -6.04 7.60
C PHE A 334 -12.65 -5.47 7.16
N ILE A 335 -11.68 -5.39 8.08
CA ILE A 335 -10.35 -4.88 7.75
C ILE A 335 -9.58 -5.89 6.91
N THR A 336 -9.28 -5.51 5.67
CA THR A 336 -8.35 -6.23 4.79
C THR A 336 -6.91 -5.97 5.19
N GLU A 337 -5.98 -6.83 4.76
CA GLU A 337 -4.54 -6.65 5.01
C GLU A 337 -3.99 -5.27 4.58
N PRO A 338 -4.26 -4.77 3.35
CA PRO A 338 -3.76 -3.46 2.94
C PRO A 338 -4.28 -2.31 3.81
N GLN A 339 -5.53 -2.41 4.27
CA GLN A 339 -6.14 -1.43 5.17
C GLN A 339 -5.54 -1.53 6.58
N GLY A 340 -5.35 -2.74 7.11
CA GLY A 340 -4.71 -2.96 8.41
C GLY A 340 -3.31 -2.36 8.45
N LYS A 341 -2.50 -2.62 7.42
CA LYS A 341 -1.16 -2.00 7.27
C LYS A 341 -1.22 -0.49 7.22
N LEU A 342 -2.23 0.09 6.57
CA LEU A 342 -2.43 1.54 6.48
C LEU A 342 -2.82 2.16 7.83
N LEU A 343 -3.77 1.53 8.54
CA LEU A 343 -4.27 1.98 9.85
C LEU A 343 -3.19 1.94 10.93
N LEU A 344 -2.26 0.99 10.84
CA LEU A 344 -1.13 0.83 11.75
C LEU A 344 0.05 1.75 11.43
N LEU A 345 0.01 2.53 10.35
CA LEU A 345 1.08 3.49 10.04
C LEU A 345 1.14 4.59 11.11
N PRO A 346 2.33 4.99 11.60
CA PRO A 346 2.46 6.07 12.57
C PRO A 346 1.81 7.39 12.13
N PRO A 347 1.91 7.83 10.85
CA PRO A 347 1.18 9.00 10.38
C PRO A 347 -0.35 8.88 10.51
N MET A 348 -0.92 7.70 10.24
CA MET A 348 -2.37 7.47 10.35
C MET A 348 -2.82 7.56 11.81
N LEU A 349 -2.09 6.89 12.71
CA LEU A 349 -2.32 7.00 14.15
C LEU A 349 -2.24 8.45 14.64
N LYS A 350 -1.26 9.22 14.15
CA LYS A 350 -1.11 10.64 14.48
C LYS A 350 -2.29 11.48 13.97
N LEU A 351 -2.76 11.26 12.74
CA LEU A 351 -3.95 11.94 12.22
C LEU A 351 -5.19 11.61 13.06
N ALA A 352 -5.39 10.34 13.39
CA ALA A 352 -6.53 9.91 14.17
C ALA A 352 -6.48 10.50 15.58
N ALA A 353 -5.34 10.41 16.27
CA ALA A 353 -5.15 10.94 17.63
C ALA A 353 -5.38 12.47 17.73
N ASN A 354 -5.05 13.21 16.66
CA ASN A 354 -5.31 14.65 16.58
C ASN A 354 -6.71 14.98 16.04
N LYS A 355 -7.61 13.99 15.94
CA LYS A 355 -8.97 14.11 15.40
C LYS A 355 -9.02 14.73 14.00
N LYS A 356 -7.96 14.53 13.20
CA LYS A 356 -7.87 15.01 11.81
C LYS A 356 -8.55 14.05 10.83
N ILE A 357 -8.72 12.79 11.20
CA ILE A 357 -9.44 11.78 10.42
C ILE A 357 -10.27 10.90 11.36
N ALA A 358 -11.53 10.62 11.01
CA ALA A 358 -12.33 9.65 11.75
C ALA A 358 -11.96 8.22 11.34
N LEU A 359 -12.07 7.25 12.26
CA LEU A 359 -11.75 5.84 11.97
C LEU A 359 -12.51 5.31 10.73
N ARG A 360 -13.80 5.61 10.62
CA ARG A 360 -14.64 5.21 9.47
C ARG A 360 -14.13 5.78 8.14
N GLU A 361 -13.52 6.95 8.15
CA GLU A 361 -12.92 7.56 6.96
C GLU A 361 -11.57 6.91 6.64
N ALA A 362 -10.72 6.72 7.65
CA ALA A 362 -9.42 6.07 7.53
C ALA A 362 -9.55 4.66 6.92
N MET A 363 -10.56 3.89 7.36
CA MET A 363 -10.85 2.55 6.84
C MET A 363 -11.26 2.53 5.37
N ARG A 364 -11.76 3.65 4.84
CA ARG A 364 -12.22 3.76 3.45
C ARG A 364 -11.12 4.25 2.52
N LEU A 365 -9.95 4.65 3.04
CA LEU A 365 -8.85 5.10 2.21
C LEU A 365 -8.22 3.92 1.45
N PRO A 366 -7.88 4.10 0.16
CA PRO A 366 -7.18 3.08 -0.61
C PRO A 366 -5.72 2.99 -0.15
N SER A 367 -5.14 1.80 -0.24
CA SER A 367 -3.76 1.53 0.19
C SER A 367 -2.72 2.35 -0.59
N CYS A 368 -3.02 2.75 -1.83
CA CYS A 368 -2.14 3.58 -2.66
C CYS A 368 -1.86 4.96 -2.06
N ILE A 369 -2.66 5.47 -1.10
CA ILE A 369 -2.42 6.77 -0.44
C ILE A 369 -1.17 6.76 0.46
N LYS A 370 -0.66 5.57 0.80
CA LYS A 370 0.47 5.37 1.72
C LYS A 370 1.67 6.30 1.46
N PRO A 371 2.17 6.52 0.23
CA PRO A 371 3.30 7.42 -0.03
C PRO A 371 3.02 8.87 0.37
N LEU A 372 1.77 9.34 0.25
CA LEU A 372 1.39 10.68 0.68
C LEU A 372 1.38 10.80 2.20
N LEU A 373 0.91 9.77 2.92
CA LEU A 373 0.93 9.76 4.38
C LEU A 373 2.34 9.66 4.96
N LEU A 374 3.24 8.94 4.29
CA LEU A 374 4.64 8.80 4.69
C LEU A 374 5.50 10.01 4.33
N SER A 375 5.05 10.86 3.40
CA SER A 375 5.72 12.10 3.04
C SER A 375 5.61 13.11 4.20
N PRO A 376 6.74 13.59 4.77
CA PRO A 376 6.70 14.57 5.86
C PRO A 376 5.98 15.85 5.48
N THR A 377 6.13 16.29 4.22
CA THR A 377 5.52 17.50 3.68
C THR A 377 4.01 17.39 3.64
N TYR A 378 3.48 16.28 3.11
CA TYR A 378 2.03 16.04 3.08
C TYR A 378 1.45 15.77 4.47
N MET A 379 2.19 15.10 5.33
CA MET A 379 1.76 14.90 6.72
C MET A 379 1.67 16.24 7.47
N ALA A 380 2.61 17.17 7.25
CA ALA A 380 2.51 18.53 7.78
C ALA A 380 1.28 19.26 7.22
N TYR A 381 1.01 19.14 5.91
CA TYR A 381 -0.22 19.67 5.30
C TYR A 381 -1.49 19.12 5.98
N PHE A 382 -1.61 17.79 6.13
CA PHE A 382 -2.78 17.18 6.75
C PHE A 382 -2.97 17.59 8.23
N MET A 383 -1.87 17.79 8.96
CA MET A 383 -1.93 18.24 10.35
C MET A 383 -2.29 19.73 10.48
N ASN A 384 -1.73 20.58 9.62
CA ASN A 384 -1.79 22.03 9.76
C ASN A 384 -2.96 22.68 9.02
N MET A 385 -3.66 21.94 8.15
CA MET A 385 -4.85 22.46 7.47
C MET A 385 -5.88 22.95 8.50
N LYS A 386 -6.26 24.24 8.39
CA LYS A 386 -7.20 24.91 9.30
C LYS A 386 -8.65 24.39 9.15
N GLY A 387 -8.99 23.81 8.00
CA GLY A 387 -10.29 23.18 7.74
C GLY A 387 -10.27 21.65 7.86
N SER A 388 -11.44 21.03 7.74
CA SER A 388 -11.56 19.57 7.60
C SER A 388 -11.06 19.13 6.24
N ILE A 389 -10.14 18.18 6.20
CA ILE A 389 -9.72 17.52 4.96
C ILE A 389 -10.92 16.76 4.40
N ASN A 390 -11.18 16.89 3.11
CA ASN A 390 -12.26 16.14 2.45
C ASN A 390 -11.80 14.70 2.16
N TRP A 391 -11.76 13.88 3.20
CA TRP A 391 -11.36 12.46 3.13
C TRP A 391 -12.25 11.64 2.20
N TRP A 392 -13.52 12.05 2.03
CA TRP A 392 -14.44 11.40 1.11
C TRP A 392 -13.99 11.50 -0.36
N ARG A 393 -13.39 12.63 -0.77
CA ARG A 393 -12.76 12.75 -2.09
C ARG A 393 -11.50 11.90 -2.18
N LEU A 394 -10.65 11.95 -1.15
CA LEU A 394 -9.41 11.16 -1.07
C LEU A 394 -9.65 9.64 -1.11
N ARG A 395 -10.82 9.15 -0.73
CA ARG A 395 -11.20 7.74 -0.93
C ARG A 395 -11.11 7.29 -2.39
N LYS A 396 -11.27 8.21 -3.35
CA LYS A 396 -11.25 7.91 -4.79
C LYS A 396 -9.85 8.02 -5.40
N ILE A 397 -8.82 8.31 -4.60
CA ILE A 397 -7.46 8.48 -5.09
C ILE A 397 -6.95 7.15 -5.68
N ASN A 398 -6.33 7.23 -6.85
CA ASN A 398 -5.71 6.08 -7.52
C ASN A 398 -4.18 6.24 -7.57
N GLU A 399 -3.47 5.26 -8.11
CA GLU A 399 -2.01 5.29 -8.19
C GLU A 399 -1.44 6.38 -9.12
N ALA A 400 -2.17 6.77 -10.17
CA ALA A 400 -1.76 7.86 -11.05
C ALA A 400 -1.85 9.20 -10.31
N ASP A 401 -2.91 9.42 -9.54
CA ASP A 401 -3.06 10.62 -8.70
C ASP A 401 -1.92 10.70 -7.68
N VAL A 402 -1.58 9.59 -7.02
CA VAL A 402 -0.49 9.55 -6.04
C VAL A 402 0.84 9.87 -6.71
N ARG A 403 1.12 9.28 -7.89
CA ARG A 403 2.32 9.61 -8.68
C ARG A 403 2.39 11.09 -9.03
N PHE A 404 1.28 11.68 -9.44
CA PHE A 404 1.16 13.10 -9.71
C PHE A 404 1.45 13.96 -8.47
N PHE A 405 0.84 13.64 -7.33
CA PHE A 405 1.08 14.35 -6.07
C PHE A 405 2.50 14.19 -5.54
N THR A 406 3.18 13.08 -5.83
CA THR A 406 4.57 12.91 -5.41
C THR A 406 5.58 13.73 -6.23
N LYS A 407 5.17 14.37 -7.34
CA LYS A 407 6.05 15.27 -8.11
C LYS A 407 6.46 16.48 -7.25
N PRO A 408 7.75 16.87 -7.19
CA PRO A 408 8.23 17.92 -6.29
C PRO A 408 7.47 19.26 -6.42
N THR A 409 7.20 19.69 -7.65
CA THR A 409 6.50 20.95 -7.96
C THR A 409 5.04 20.95 -7.50
N ILE A 410 4.33 19.82 -7.69
CA ILE A 410 2.96 19.64 -7.20
C ILE A 410 2.92 19.59 -5.67
N ARG A 411 3.88 18.90 -5.07
CA ARG A 411 4.03 18.84 -3.61
C ARG A 411 4.20 20.24 -3.03
N GLU A 412 5.10 21.05 -3.57
CA GLU A 412 5.32 22.44 -3.15
C GLU A 412 4.05 23.29 -3.26
N LEU A 413 3.31 23.15 -4.37
CA LEU A 413 2.06 23.86 -4.60
C LEU A 413 0.98 23.53 -3.54
N VAL A 414 0.87 22.27 -3.12
CA VAL A 414 -0.06 21.87 -2.05
C VAL A 414 0.43 22.36 -0.68
N THR A 415 1.72 22.24 -0.39
CA THR A 415 2.23 22.48 0.97
C THR A 415 2.41 23.95 1.31
N ASN A 416 2.60 24.81 0.31
CA ASN A 416 2.57 26.26 0.49
C ASN A 416 1.13 26.80 0.66
N HIS A 417 0.13 25.92 0.82
CA HIS A 417 -1.29 26.23 0.94
C HIS A 417 -1.88 27.01 -0.26
N ASN A 418 -1.19 27.00 -1.40
CA ASN A 418 -1.67 27.66 -2.62
C ASN A 418 -2.83 26.87 -3.27
N MET A 419 -2.93 25.55 -3.01
CA MET A 419 -4.03 24.75 -3.52
C MET A 419 -4.40 23.57 -2.62
N ASP A 420 -5.70 23.31 -2.48
CA ASP A 420 -6.21 22.11 -1.82
C ASP A 420 -6.01 20.88 -2.72
N LEU A 421 -5.43 19.84 -2.15
CA LEU A 421 -5.23 18.54 -2.80
C LEU A 421 -6.52 18.00 -3.44
N THR A 422 -7.68 18.23 -2.81
CA THR A 422 -8.96 17.74 -3.35
C THR A 422 -9.46 18.50 -4.58
N ARG A 423 -8.91 19.70 -4.86
CA ARG A 423 -9.13 20.42 -6.11
C ARG A 423 -8.27 19.84 -7.22
N LEU A 424 -7.01 19.53 -6.92
CA LEU A 424 -6.07 18.95 -7.88
C LEU A 424 -6.47 17.54 -8.35
N MET A 425 -7.19 16.77 -7.52
CA MET A 425 -7.77 15.48 -7.94
C MET A 425 -8.77 15.61 -9.11
N GLY A 426 -9.23 16.82 -9.43
CA GLY A 426 -10.08 17.06 -10.59
C GLY A 426 -9.32 17.05 -11.92
N ILE A 427 -7.98 17.08 -11.90
CA ILE A 427 -7.16 17.16 -13.12
C ILE A 427 -7.21 15.83 -13.88
N SER A 428 -7.39 15.89 -15.20
CA SER A 428 -7.38 14.72 -16.08
C SER A 428 -6.09 13.91 -15.91
N PRO A 429 -6.17 12.57 -15.76
CA PRO A 429 -4.99 11.71 -15.59
C PRO A 429 -3.95 11.85 -16.72
N VAL A 430 -4.41 12.14 -17.95
CA VAL A 430 -3.53 12.36 -19.11
C VAL A 430 -2.63 13.58 -18.86
N LEU A 431 -3.24 14.71 -18.48
CA LEU A 431 -2.52 15.95 -18.19
C LEU A 431 -1.59 15.81 -16.98
N ALA A 432 -2.06 15.15 -15.92
CA ALA A 432 -1.29 14.91 -14.71
C ALA A 432 0.01 14.13 -14.98
N ASN A 433 -0.04 13.14 -15.88
CA ASN A 433 1.11 12.33 -16.23
C ASN A 433 2.12 13.11 -17.08
N GLU A 434 1.64 13.76 -18.15
CA GLU A 434 2.52 14.34 -19.19
C GLU A 434 3.04 15.74 -18.85
N SER A 435 2.26 16.54 -18.10
CA SER A 435 2.54 17.98 -17.94
C SER A 435 2.61 18.45 -16.48
N GLY A 436 2.95 17.55 -15.55
CA GLY A 436 2.84 17.82 -14.11
C GLY A 436 3.57 19.09 -13.61
N GLU A 437 4.80 19.35 -14.06
CA GLU A 437 5.54 20.57 -13.68
C GLU A 437 4.92 21.84 -14.26
N LYS A 438 4.48 21.76 -15.52
CA LYS A 438 3.81 22.85 -16.23
C LYS A 438 2.49 23.21 -15.57
N ILE A 439 1.71 22.19 -15.20
CA ILE A 439 0.48 22.34 -14.43
C ILE A 439 0.76 23.01 -13.09
N ALA A 440 1.80 22.61 -12.38
CA ALA A 440 2.18 23.24 -11.13
C ALA A 440 2.50 24.73 -11.31
N TYR A 441 3.27 25.07 -12.34
CA TYR A 441 3.60 26.46 -12.69
C TYR A 441 2.35 27.28 -13.01
N LEU A 442 1.45 26.76 -13.83
CA LEU A 442 0.21 27.43 -14.21
C LEU A 442 -0.71 27.65 -13.00
N LEU A 443 -0.90 26.63 -12.17
CA LEU A 443 -1.74 26.75 -10.99
C LEU A 443 -1.12 27.64 -9.90
N GLY A 444 0.20 27.55 -9.71
CA GLY A 444 0.92 28.28 -8.65
C GLY A 444 0.92 29.78 -8.86
N ASN A 445 1.04 30.22 -10.11
CA ASN A 445 0.95 31.63 -10.49
C ASN A 445 -0.50 32.10 -10.74
N GLN A 446 -1.49 31.26 -10.46
CA GLN A 446 -2.90 31.53 -10.76
C GLN A 446 -3.15 31.83 -12.25
N TYR A 447 -2.32 31.24 -13.11
CA TYR A 447 -2.45 31.24 -14.57
C TYR A 447 -3.41 30.17 -15.09
N ALA A 448 -4.12 29.42 -14.26
CA ALA A 448 -5.24 28.58 -14.70
C ALA A 448 -6.06 28.15 -13.48
N THR A 449 -7.33 27.83 -13.72
CA THR A 449 -8.12 27.00 -12.80
C THR A 449 -8.06 25.53 -13.24
N VAL A 450 -8.32 24.61 -12.31
CA VAL A 450 -8.38 23.17 -12.62
C VAL A 450 -9.39 22.87 -13.74
N ASP A 451 -10.55 23.53 -13.71
CA ASP A 451 -11.59 23.34 -14.73
C ASP A 451 -11.17 23.85 -16.11
N GLN A 452 -10.34 24.90 -16.17
CA GLN A 452 -9.76 25.39 -17.42
C GLN A 452 -8.68 24.45 -17.95
N LEU A 453 -7.80 23.93 -17.09
CA LEU A 453 -6.76 22.98 -17.49
C LEU A 453 -7.34 21.72 -18.11
N ASN A 454 -8.45 21.21 -17.57
CA ASN A 454 -9.11 20.01 -18.10
C ASN A 454 -9.71 20.17 -19.49
N LYS A 455 -9.80 21.40 -20.01
CA LYS A 455 -10.25 21.68 -21.37
C LYS A 455 -9.09 21.78 -22.37
N LEU A 456 -7.85 21.73 -21.88
CA LEU A 456 -6.64 21.86 -22.68
C LEU A 456 -6.07 20.49 -23.02
N LEU A 457 -5.44 20.39 -24.18
CA LEU A 457 -4.59 19.27 -24.55
C LEU A 457 -3.18 19.45 -23.97
N PRO A 458 -2.38 18.37 -23.82
CA PRO A 458 -0.99 18.46 -23.37
C PRO A 458 -0.14 19.44 -24.18
N GLU A 459 -0.35 19.50 -25.49
CA GLU A 459 0.34 20.41 -26.42
C GLU A 459 0.01 21.88 -26.13
N ASP A 460 -1.25 22.16 -25.77
CA ASP A 460 -1.70 23.51 -25.42
C ASP A 460 -1.02 24.00 -24.13
N ILE A 461 -0.85 23.10 -23.15
CA ILE A 461 -0.15 23.43 -21.90
C ILE A 461 1.32 23.77 -22.17
N ALA A 462 1.97 23.03 -23.06
CA ALA A 462 3.34 23.33 -23.46
C ALA A 462 3.44 24.70 -24.16
N LEU A 463 2.45 25.05 -24.98
CA LEU A 463 2.41 26.34 -25.68
C LEU A 463 2.15 27.51 -24.72
N ILE A 464 1.25 27.36 -23.74
CA ILE A 464 0.97 28.43 -22.75
C ILE A 464 2.21 28.73 -21.90
N GLU A 465 3.02 27.71 -21.60
CA GLU A 465 4.28 27.88 -20.86
C GLU A 465 5.30 28.72 -21.65
N SER A 466 5.52 28.39 -22.93
CA SER A 466 6.44 29.17 -23.78
C SER A 466 5.88 30.54 -24.15
N HIS A 467 4.55 30.72 -24.05
CA HIS A 467 3.84 31.95 -24.41
C HIS A 467 2.82 32.38 -23.33
N PRO A 468 3.26 32.95 -22.19
CA PRO A 468 2.38 33.28 -21.06
C PRO A 468 1.24 34.26 -21.40
N THR A 469 1.39 35.06 -22.45
CA THR A 469 0.35 35.97 -22.98
C THR A 469 -0.92 35.23 -23.41
N LEU A 470 -0.80 33.98 -23.87
CA LEU A 470 -1.95 33.16 -24.26
C LEU A 470 -2.91 32.95 -23.10
N TYR A 471 -2.39 32.78 -21.88
CA TYR A 471 -3.25 32.67 -20.70
C TYR A 471 -4.02 33.96 -20.43
N LEU A 472 -3.36 35.13 -20.50
CA LEU A 472 -4.05 36.40 -20.26
C LEU A 472 -5.24 36.57 -21.21
N TRP A 473 -5.12 36.09 -22.44
CA TRP A 473 -6.20 36.08 -23.41
C TRP A 473 -7.31 35.09 -23.05
N ILE A 474 -6.97 33.90 -22.57
CA ILE A 474 -7.97 32.94 -22.07
C ILE A 474 -8.71 33.48 -20.85
N LYS A 475 -7.99 34.07 -19.89
CA LYS A 475 -8.56 34.67 -18.68
C LYS A 475 -9.51 35.83 -18.99
N LYS A 476 -9.15 36.67 -19.96
CA LYS A 476 -9.99 37.78 -20.45
C LYS A 476 -11.14 37.31 -21.35
N GLY A 477 -11.26 36.01 -21.65
CA GLY A 477 -12.28 35.47 -22.55
C GLY A 477 -12.06 35.82 -24.03
N ILE A 478 -10.87 36.32 -24.40
CA ILE A 478 -10.51 36.68 -25.78
C ILE A 478 -10.26 35.41 -26.62
N LEU A 479 -9.74 34.37 -25.96
CA LEU A 479 -9.45 33.07 -26.54
C LEU A 479 -10.15 31.96 -25.74
N ALA A 480 -10.87 31.07 -26.41
CA ALA A 480 -11.39 29.88 -25.75
C ALA A 480 -10.29 28.79 -25.62
N PRO A 481 -10.28 27.96 -24.56
CA PRO A 481 -9.24 26.96 -24.34
C PRO A 481 -8.97 26.02 -25.53
N GLY A 482 -10.02 25.58 -26.23
CA GLY A 482 -9.90 24.68 -27.39
C GLY A 482 -9.53 25.37 -28.71
N GLU A 483 -9.24 26.67 -28.70
CA GLU A 483 -8.82 27.41 -29.89
C GLU A 483 -7.29 27.59 -29.98
N ILE A 484 -6.54 27.02 -29.04
CA ILE A 484 -5.08 27.03 -29.04
C ILE A 484 -4.62 26.04 -30.12
N ASP A 485 -3.79 26.51 -31.03
CA ASP A 485 -3.16 25.68 -32.06
C ASP A 485 -1.65 25.90 -32.00
N ALA A 486 -0.94 24.90 -31.49
CA ALA A 486 0.50 24.93 -31.33
C ALA A 486 1.26 25.01 -32.65
N GLN A 487 0.64 24.64 -33.77
CA GLN A 487 1.29 24.66 -35.08
C GLN A 487 1.34 26.05 -35.71
N ASN A 488 0.56 27.02 -35.21
CA ASN A 488 0.48 28.34 -35.84
C ASN A 488 0.29 29.47 -34.82
N ILE A 489 1.31 29.72 -34.00
CA ILE A 489 1.26 30.80 -33.01
C ILE A 489 1.12 32.20 -33.62
N SER A 490 1.71 32.41 -34.81
CA SER A 490 1.53 33.64 -35.59
C SER A 490 0.05 33.89 -35.88
N PHE A 491 -0.66 32.88 -36.38
CA PHE A 491 -2.08 32.97 -36.66
C PHE A 491 -2.92 33.17 -35.39
N LEU A 492 -2.52 32.54 -34.29
CA LEU A 492 -3.19 32.73 -33.00
C LEU A 492 -3.09 34.20 -32.55
N HIS A 493 -1.91 34.79 -32.66
CA HIS A 493 -1.67 36.19 -32.36
C HIS A 493 -2.46 37.13 -33.30
N THR A 494 -2.37 36.96 -34.62
CA THR A 494 -3.10 37.81 -35.59
C THR A 494 -4.61 37.73 -35.36
N ARG A 495 -5.14 36.53 -35.09
CA ARG A 495 -6.56 36.33 -34.75
C ARG A 495 -6.99 37.01 -33.46
N VAL A 496 -6.17 36.95 -32.41
CA VAL A 496 -6.47 37.61 -31.13
C VAL A 496 -6.48 39.13 -31.29
N TYR A 497 -5.50 39.70 -32.00
CA TYR A 497 -5.46 41.14 -32.26
C TYR A 497 -6.64 41.59 -33.15
N ALA A 498 -7.02 40.79 -34.15
CA ALA A 498 -8.21 41.04 -34.95
C ALA A 498 -9.48 41.05 -34.09
N ARG A 499 -9.64 40.09 -33.15
CA ARG A 499 -10.76 40.06 -32.20
C ARG A 499 -10.76 41.27 -31.26
N ARG A 500 -9.61 41.62 -30.68
CA ARG A 500 -9.48 42.79 -29.79
C ARG A 500 -9.85 44.08 -30.51
N LEU A 501 -9.34 44.28 -31.73
CA LEU A 501 -9.75 45.40 -32.60
C LEU A 501 -11.26 45.37 -32.85
N PHE A 502 -11.80 44.21 -33.25
CA PHE A 502 -13.22 44.05 -33.49
C PHE A 502 -14.07 44.42 -32.26
N THR A 503 -13.69 43.99 -31.06
CA THR A 503 -14.38 44.34 -29.80
C THR A 503 -14.28 45.83 -29.49
N ILE A 504 -13.10 46.44 -29.63
CA ILE A 504 -12.91 47.90 -29.47
C ILE A 504 -13.84 48.66 -30.43
N TYR A 505 -13.98 48.17 -31.66
CA TYR A 505 -14.85 48.75 -32.68
C TYR A 505 -16.34 48.42 -32.53
N LEU A 506 -16.74 47.40 -31.77
CA LEU A 506 -18.15 47.10 -31.50
C LEU A 506 -18.68 47.79 -30.23
N LYS A 507 -17.81 48.07 -29.25
CA LYS A 507 -18.08 48.85 -28.03
C LYS A 507 -19.34 48.40 -27.28
N GLU A 508 -19.30 47.19 -26.76
CA GLU A 508 -20.34 46.71 -25.85
C GLU A 508 -19.98 46.76 -24.35
N GLU A 509 -18.79 47.21 -23.90
CA GLU A 509 -18.49 47.25 -22.45
C GLU A 509 -17.56 48.40 -21.98
N ASP A 510 -17.72 48.77 -20.69
CA ASP A 510 -16.97 49.77 -19.91
C ASP A 510 -15.46 49.49 -19.70
N ASN A 511 -14.92 48.41 -20.30
CA ASN A 511 -13.50 48.04 -20.22
C ASN A 511 -12.81 48.30 -21.56
N LEU A 512 -12.56 49.56 -21.87
CA LEU A 512 -11.79 49.94 -23.07
C LEU A 512 -10.31 49.62 -22.87
N GLU A 513 -9.83 48.57 -23.54
CA GLU A 513 -8.43 48.57 -23.98
C GLU A 513 -8.24 49.74 -24.95
N ASP A 514 -7.24 50.57 -24.68
CA ASP A 514 -6.92 51.74 -25.50
C ASP A 514 -6.42 51.30 -26.88
N LEU A 515 -7.04 51.80 -27.95
CA LEU A 515 -6.62 51.52 -29.33
C LEU A 515 -5.14 51.90 -29.52
N ASP A 516 -4.71 53.00 -28.91
CA ASP A 516 -3.32 53.46 -29.00
C ASP A 516 -2.38 52.44 -28.35
N LYS A 517 -2.79 51.85 -27.22
CA LYS A 517 -2.05 50.78 -26.55
C LYS A 517 -2.01 49.52 -27.40
N LEU A 518 -3.13 49.11 -28.01
CA LEU A 518 -3.16 47.93 -28.89
C LEU A 518 -2.24 48.12 -30.10
N MET A 519 -2.23 49.32 -30.69
CA MET A 519 -1.36 49.65 -31.83
C MET A 519 0.13 49.68 -31.44
N GLN A 520 0.45 50.08 -30.21
CA GLN A 520 1.81 50.01 -29.65
C GLN A 520 2.28 48.59 -29.39
N GLU A 521 1.38 47.64 -29.10
CA GLU A 521 1.73 46.22 -28.87
C GLU A 521 2.01 45.45 -30.18
N ILE A 522 1.52 45.91 -31.34
CA ILE A 522 1.63 45.19 -32.63
C ILE A 522 3.09 44.94 -33.08
N PRO A 523 4.03 45.91 -33.03
CA PRO A 523 5.42 45.68 -33.42
C PRO A 523 6.08 44.57 -32.59
N ASP A 524 5.88 44.60 -31.28
CA ASP A 524 6.44 43.60 -30.35
C ASP A 524 5.83 42.22 -30.62
N ALA A 525 4.52 42.15 -30.86
CA ALA A 525 3.83 40.92 -31.22
C ALA A 525 4.32 40.33 -32.57
N ALA A 526 4.54 41.18 -33.57
CA ALA A 526 5.06 40.75 -34.86
C ALA A 526 6.50 40.20 -34.73
N GLN A 527 7.35 40.89 -33.97
CA GLN A 527 8.70 40.43 -33.65
C GLN A 527 8.67 39.08 -32.92
N TYR A 528 7.78 38.92 -31.94
CA TYR A 528 7.60 37.68 -31.20
C TYR A 528 7.20 36.49 -32.08
N CYS A 529 6.32 36.74 -33.05
CA CYS A 529 5.89 35.74 -34.03
C CYS A 529 6.92 35.51 -35.16
N ASN A 530 8.10 36.14 -35.10
CA ASN A 530 9.11 36.14 -36.16
C ASN A 530 8.52 36.49 -37.54
N MET A 531 7.59 37.45 -37.57
CA MET A 531 6.88 37.87 -38.77
C MET A 531 7.21 39.34 -39.08
N PRO A 532 7.45 39.70 -40.35
CA PRO A 532 7.58 41.11 -40.72
C PRO A 532 6.34 41.89 -40.30
N ILE A 533 6.51 43.06 -39.67
CA ILE A 533 5.42 43.87 -39.12
C ILE A 533 4.32 44.14 -40.17
N ALA A 534 4.71 44.36 -41.42
CA ALA A 534 3.78 44.55 -42.52
C ALA A 534 2.87 43.32 -42.75
N ASN A 535 3.46 42.11 -42.78
CA ASN A 535 2.71 40.87 -42.97
C ASN A 535 1.78 40.59 -41.79
N PHE A 536 2.26 40.79 -40.57
CA PHE A 536 1.48 40.59 -39.36
C PHE A 536 0.28 41.55 -39.29
N ARG A 537 0.49 42.82 -39.67
CA ARG A 537 -0.59 43.80 -39.81
C ARG A 537 -1.61 43.38 -40.85
N ASN A 538 -1.18 42.99 -42.05
CA ASN A 538 -2.10 42.58 -43.11
C ASN A 538 -2.96 41.40 -42.68
N GLU A 539 -2.36 40.41 -42.02
CA GLU A 539 -3.08 39.23 -41.56
C GLU A 539 -4.12 39.55 -40.46
N ILE A 540 -3.81 40.48 -39.54
CA ILE A 540 -4.80 41.01 -38.58
C ILE A 540 -5.99 41.63 -39.32
N VAL A 541 -5.72 42.40 -40.38
CA VAL A 541 -6.73 43.13 -41.15
C VAL A 541 -7.60 42.19 -41.95
N ASP A 542 -7.00 41.20 -42.61
CA ASP A 542 -7.71 40.19 -43.36
C ASP A 542 -8.64 39.38 -42.45
N LEU A 543 -8.16 39.01 -41.25
CA LEU A 543 -8.98 38.31 -40.24
C LEU A 543 -10.10 39.19 -39.67
N LEU A 544 -9.84 40.47 -39.45
CA LEU A 544 -10.86 41.44 -39.01
C LEU A 544 -11.96 41.58 -40.08
N LEU A 545 -11.58 41.72 -41.34
CA LEU A 545 -12.50 41.80 -42.47
C LEU A 545 -13.34 40.54 -42.62
N LEU A 546 -12.71 39.37 -42.51
CA LEU A 546 -13.41 38.09 -42.55
C LEU A 546 -14.44 37.98 -41.42
N LYS A 547 -14.08 38.44 -40.21
CA LYS A 547 -15.01 38.46 -39.07
C LYS A 547 -16.19 39.41 -39.32
N ILE A 548 -15.94 40.62 -39.81
CA ILE A 548 -17.00 41.59 -40.18
C ILE A 548 -17.92 40.99 -41.25
N GLN A 549 -17.33 40.36 -42.28
CA GLN A 549 -18.07 39.72 -43.36
C GLN A 549 -18.99 38.61 -42.84
N HIS A 550 -18.50 37.77 -41.91
CA HIS A 550 -19.30 36.70 -41.30
C HIS A 550 -20.49 37.26 -40.51
N GLU A 551 -20.28 38.29 -39.69
CA GLU A 551 -21.36 38.94 -38.92
C GLU A 551 -22.41 39.58 -39.84
N LEU A 552 -21.98 40.29 -40.89
CA LEU A 552 -22.88 40.85 -41.90
C LEU A 552 -23.67 39.75 -42.63
N SER A 553 -23.03 38.60 -42.89
CA SER A 553 -23.68 37.45 -43.53
C SER A 553 -24.73 36.81 -42.62
N ASP A 554 -24.46 36.71 -41.32
CA ASP A 554 -25.43 36.18 -40.35
C ASP A 554 -26.59 37.15 -40.12
N LYS A 555 -26.32 38.46 -40.08
CA LYS A 555 -27.37 39.50 -40.11
C LYS A 555 -28.19 39.43 -41.40
N LEU A 556 -27.56 39.23 -42.56
CA LEU A 556 -28.25 39.07 -43.84
C LEU A 556 -29.19 37.85 -43.89
N LYS A 557 -28.80 36.74 -43.24
CA LYS A 557 -29.64 35.52 -43.12
C LYS A 557 -30.85 35.74 -42.23
N THR A 558 -30.70 36.52 -41.17
CA THR A 558 -31.74 36.76 -40.15
C THR A 558 -32.61 37.99 -40.45
N GLU A 559 -32.16 38.88 -41.34
CA GLU A 559 -32.86 40.11 -41.71
C GLU A 559 -34.05 39.82 -42.64
N THR A 560 -35.22 40.34 -42.27
CA THR A 560 -36.48 40.14 -43.03
C THR A 560 -36.77 41.28 -43.99
N ASN A 561 -36.15 42.45 -43.79
CA ASN A 561 -36.36 43.61 -44.63
C ASN A 561 -35.42 43.61 -45.86
N ASN A 562 -36.02 43.49 -47.06
CA ASN A 562 -35.30 43.43 -48.33
C ASN A 562 -34.34 44.62 -48.58
N SER A 563 -34.64 45.81 -48.06
CA SER A 563 -33.76 46.99 -48.22
C SER A 563 -32.48 46.86 -47.40
N PHE A 564 -32.57 46.31 -46.19
CA PHE A 564 -31.41 46.03 -45.33
C PHE A 564 -30.62 44.83 -45.84
N ARG A 565 -31.29 43.79 -46.35
CA ARG A 565 -30.61 42.67 -47.02
C ARG A 565 -29.75 43.13 -48.20
N GLY A 566 -30.30 44.00 -49.07
CA GLY A 566 -29.52 44.56 -50.19
C GLY A 566 -28.31 45.40 -49.75
N LEU A 567 -28.41 46.10 -48.62
CA LEU A 567 -27.31 46.86 -48.03
C LEU A 567 -26.23 45.94 -47.43
N TYR A 568 -26.61 44.96 -46.61
CA TYR A 568 -25.66 43.98 -46.07
C TYR A 568 -24.93 43.23 -47.19
N GLN A 569 -25.62 42.84 -48.26
CA GLN A 569 -24.99 42.22 -49.42
C GLN A 569 -24.00 43.17 -50.12
N THR A 570 -24.36 44.46 -50.26
CA THR A 570 -23.47 45.47 -50.87
C THR A 570 -22.21 45.65 -50.02
N MET A 571 -22.33 45.68 -48.70
CA MET A 571 -21.20 45.78 -47.78
C MET A 571 -20.29 44.55 -47.85
N ILE A 572 -20.88 43.36 -47.87
CA ILE A 572 -20.15 42.10 -48.04
C ILE A 572 -19.35 42.14 -49.36
N ASN A 573 -19.99 42.55 -50.47
CA ASN A 573 -19.31 42.64 -51.77
C ASN A 573 -18.16 43.65 -51.76
N LYS A 574 -18.36 44.83 -51.17
CA LYS A 574 -17.30 45.84 -51.07
C LYS A 574 -16.15 45.38 -50.15
N ILE A 575 -16.43 44.63 -49.09
CA ILE A 575 -15.39 44.01 -48.25
C ILE A 575 -14.59 42.99 -49.07
N ILE A 576 -15.25 42.16 -49.87
CA ILE A 576 -14.59 41.19 -50.77
C ILE A 576 -13.74 41.92 -51.81
N GLU A 577 -14.23 43.00 -52.41
CA GLU A 577 -13.47 43.83 -53.35
C GLU A 577 -12.21 44.42 -52.68
N ALA A 578 -12.34 44.93 -51.46
CA ALA A 578 -11.23 45.46 -50.69
C ALA A 578 -10.21 44.38 -50.29
N GLN A 579 -10.67 43.17 -49.92
CA GLN A 579 -9.79 42.01 -49.67
C GLN A 579 -9.02 41.61 -50.93
N ASN A 580 -9.68 41.58 -52.08
CA ASN A 580 -9.04 41.27 -53.36
C ASN A 580 -8.01 42.35 -53.75
N ALA A 581 -8.29 43.63 -53.49
CA ALA A 581 -7.35 44.73 -53.71
C ALA A 581 -6.15 44.68 -52.74
N SER A 582 -6.36 44.26 -51.48
CA SER A 582 -5.32 44.05 -50.45
C SER A 582 -4.20 43.15 -50.95
N SER A 583 -4.57 42.07 -51.63
CA SER A 583 -3.63 41.08 -52.17
C SER A 583 -2.70 41.65 -53.26
N ALA A 584 -3.03 42.82 -53.83
CA ALA A 584 -2.24 43.52 -54.85
C ALA A 584 -1.42 44.70 -54.28
N ASN A 585 -1.83 45.36 -53.19
CA ASN A 585 -1.05 46.42 -52.53
C ASN A 585 -1.43 46.62 -51.03
N PRO A 586 -0.62 46.12 -50.09
CA PRO A 586 -0.99 46.06 -48.67
C PRO A 586 -1.00 47.39 -47.90
N THR A 587 -0.38 48.44 -48.44
CA THR A 587 -0.21 49.73 -47.73
C THR A 587 -1.46 50.61 -47.77
N ILE A 588 -2.38 50.31 -48.70
CA ILE A 588 -3.55 51.14 -49.02
C ILE A 588 -4.83 50.61 -48.31
N THR A 589 -4.80 49.37 -47.83
CA THR A 589 -6.02 48.61 -47.57
C THR A 589 -6.79 49.01 -46.31
N LEU A 590 -6.14 49.36 -45.19
CA LEU A 590 -6.87 49.67 -43.95
C LEU A 590 -7.74 50.93 -44.10
N LEU A 591 -7.24 51.89 -44.88
CA LEU A 591 -7.87 53.18 -45.11
C LEU A 591 -9.06 53.04 -46.06
N GLU A 592 -8.88 52.29 -47.14
CA GLU A 592 -9.95 52.02 -48.12
C GLU A 592 -11.04 51.13 -47.53
N VAL A 593 -10.67 50.11 -46.74
CA VAL A 593 -11.61 49.26 -46.00
C VAL A 593 -12.42 50.06 -44.98
N ALA A 594 -11.74 50.90 -44.20
CA ALA A 594 -12.40 51.81 -43.27
C ALA A 594 -13.35 52.74 -44.03
N MET A 595 -12.89 53.39 -45.10
CA MET A 595 -13.72 54.28 -45.92
C MET A 595 -14.91 53.57 -46.54
N ILE A 596 -14.75 52.34 -47.03
CA ILE A 596 -15.81 51.51 -47.60
C ILE A 596 -16.85 51.15 -46.54
N ALA A 597 -16.40 50.78 -45.34
CA ALA A 597 -17.29 50.51 -44.21
C ALA A 597 -18.03 51.79 -43.79
N THR A 598 -17.33 52.94 -43.72
CA THR A 598 -17.94 54.24 -43.38
C THR A 598 -18.94 54.66 -44.42
N GLU A 599 -18.64 54.52 -45.71
CA GLU A 599 -19.50 54.91 -46.82
C GLU A 599 -20.72 53.98 -46.95
N GLY A 600 -20.56 52.68 -46.68
CA GLY A 600 -21.67 51.74 -46.54
C GLY A 600 -22.57 52.09 -45.35
N PHE A 601 -21.98 52.41 -44.19
CA PHE A 601 -22.71 52.85 -43.00
C PHE A 601 -23.44 54.16 -43.23
N ASP A 602 -22.83 55.10 -43.94
CA ASP A 602 -23.41 56.39 -44.30
C ASP A 602 -24.63 56.18 -45.22
N GLN A 603 -24.60 55.17 -46.11
CA GLN A 603 -25.76 54.76 -46.90
C GLN A 603 -26.87 54.09 -46.09
N LEU A 604 -26.53 53.32 -45.05
CA LEU A 604 -27.47 52.73 -44.07
C LEU A 604 -28.20 53.83 -43.29
N ILE A 605 -27.45 54.83 -42.79
CA ILE A 605 -27.97 56.03 -42.11
C ILE A 605 -28.90 56.78 -43.08
N ARG A 606 -28.43 57.08 -44.30
CA ARG A 606 -29.22 57.78 -45.33
C ARG A 606 -30.55 57.09 -45.61
N LYS A 607 -30.56 55.78 -45.88
CA LYS A 607 -31.80 55.04 -46.19
C LYS A 607 -32.76 54.92 -45.01
N ARG A 608 -32.25 54.89 -43.77
CA ARG A 608 -33.07 54.77 -42.56
C ARG A 608 -33.68 56.10 -42.13
N PHE A 609 -32.97 57.21 -42.30
CA PHE A 609 -33.43 58.55 -41.90
C PHE A 609 -34.17 59.30 -43.02
N LEU A 610 -33.84 59.11 -44.30
CA LEU A 610 -34.57 59.76 -45.40
C LEU A 610 -35.99 59.20 -45.61
N ASN A 611 -36.29 58.02 -45.06
CA ASN A 611 -37.61 57.39 -45.15
C ASN A 611 -38.51 57.61 -43.90
N LYS A 612 -38.06 58.36 -42.91
CA LYS A 612 -38.91 58.87 -41.81
C LYS A 612 -38.67 60.37 -41.64
N PRO A 613 -39.60 61.25 -42.09
CA PRO A 613 -39.43 62.69 -41.99
C PRO A 613 -39.79 63.14 -40.57
N ASP A 614 -38.84 63.00 -39.66
CA ASP A 614 -38.89 63.63 -38.34
C ASP A 614 -37.74 64.66 -38.25
N LYS A 615 -37.98 65.75 -37.52
CA LYS A 615 -37.06 66.90 -37.42
C LYS A 615 -35.71 66.56 -36.77
N ASN A 616 -35.63 65.47 -36.00
CA ASN A 616 -34.38 65.02 -35.37
C ASN A 616 -33.49 64.28 -36.38
N GLY A 617 -34.07 63.56 -37.34
CA GLY A 617 -33.33 62.85 -38.39
C GLY A 617 -32.53 63.78 -39.32
N SER A 618 -33.06 64.96 -39.64
CA SER A 618 -32.38 65.94 -40.50
C SER A 618 -31.23 66.66 -39.80
N GLN A 619 -31.32 66.86 -38.48
CA GLN A 619 -30.31 67.57 -37.68
C GLN A 619 -29.11 66.65 -37.35
N LEU A 620 -29.37 65.36 -37.11
CA LEU A 620 -28.33 64.33 -37.05
C LEU A 620 -27.62 64.14 -38.39
N TYR A 621 -28.36 64.14 -39.50
CA TYR A 621 -27.77 64.03 -40.84
C TYR A 621 -26.88 65.24 -41.20
N ALA A 622 -27.26 66.45 -40.79
CA ALA A 622 -26.44 67.64 -40.95
C ALA A 622 -25.13 67.58 -40.14
N ASN A 623 -25.16 67.02 -38.93
CA ASN A 623 -23.96 66.77 -38.12
C ASN A 623 -23.08 65.64 -38.71
N VAL A 624 -23.65 64.68 -39.43
CA VAL A 624 -22.88 63.62 -40.12
C VAL A 624 -22.13 64.19 -41.35
N VAL A 625 -22.78 65.07 -42.12
CA VAL A 625 -22.21 65.67 -43.35
C VAL A 625 -21.14 66.73 -43.05
N LEU A 626 -21.23 67.46 -41.93
CA LEU A 626 -20.22 68.47 -41.56
C LEU A 626 -18.89 67.87 -41.05
N PHE A 627 -18.85 66.58 -40.71
CA PHE A 627 -17.68 65.95 -40.11
C PHE A 627 -16.87 65.05 -41.07
N SER A 628 -17.36 64.82 -42.30
CA SER A 628 -16.70 63.96 -43.31
C SER A 628 -15.50 64.60 -44.04
N GLN A 629 -14.89 65.65 -43.49
CA GLN A 629 -13.79 66.41 -44.11
C GLN A 629 -12.42 66.19 -43.43
N SER A 630 -12.25 65.10 -42.69
CA SER A 630 -11.02 64.78 -41.94
C SER A 630 -10.02 63.92 -42.76
N ASN A 631 -8.75 64.30 -42.78
CA ASN A 631 -7.69 63.72 -43.63
C ASN A 631 -6.77 62.69 -42.95
N THR A 632 -7.17 62.07 -41.83
CA THR A 632 -6.34 61.02 -41.19
C THR A 632 -7.12 59.73 -40.90
N PRO A 633 -6.55 58.53 -41.20
CA PRO A 633 -7.21 57.23 -41.02
C PRO A 633 -7.83 57.01 -39.65
N GLU A 634 -7.09 57.32 -38.58
CA GLU A 634 -7.51 57.13 -37.19
C GLU A 634 -8.73 58.00 -36.84
N LYS A 635 -8.81 59.21 -37.38
CA LYS A 635 -9.99 60.08 -37.21
C LYS A 635 -11.18 59.54 -37.99
N ASN A 636 -10.99 58.98 -39.18
CA ASN A 636 -12.09 58.49 -40.02
C ASN A 636 -12.70 57.19 -39.48
N LEU A 637 -11.88 56.32 -38.85
CA LEU A 637 -12.33 55.14 -38.10
C LEU A 637 -13.06 55.51 -36.80
N LYS A 638 -12.52 56.48 -36.04
CA LYS A 638 -13.19 57.04 -34.86
C LYS A 638 -14.54 57.67 -35.21
N LEU A 639 -14.62 58.36 -36.37
CA LEU A 639 -15.83 58.99 -36.89
C LEU A 639 -16.90 57.96 -37.26
N MET A 640 -16.52 56.89 -37.96
CA MET A 640 -17.41 55.78 -38.31
C MET A 640 -18.02 55.14 -37.06
N TYR A 641 -17.22 55.00 -36.02
CA TYR A 641 -17.63 54.45 -34.75
C TYR A 641 -18.62 55.37 -33.99
N GLU A 642 -18.34 56.68 -33.90
CA GLU A 642 -19.24 57.65 -33.24
C GLU A 642 -20.62 57.71 -33.92
N GLN A 643 -20.65 57.56 -35.25
CA GLN A 643 -21.88 57.46 -36.04
C GLN A 643 -22.67 56.15 -35.80
N LEU A 644 -21.96 55.04 -35.60
CA LEU A 644 -22.53 53.72 -35.25
C LEU A 644 -23.19 53.72 -33.87
N ASN A 645 -22.56 54.37 -32.89
CA ASN A 645 -23.04 54.38 -31.50
C ASN A 645 -24.27 55.29 -31.30
N GLU A 646 -24.32 56.42 -32.02
CA GLU A 646 -25.53 57.26 -32.10
C GLU A 646 -26.69 56.51 -32.78
N LEU A 647 -26.41 55.77 -33.86
CA LEU A 647 -27.41 54.91 -34.51
C LEU A 647 -27.97 53.84 -33.56
N CYS A 648 -27.13 53.13 -32.81
CA CYS A 648 -27.56 52.09 -31.87
C CYS A 648 -28.44 52.67 -30.75
N LYS A 649 -28.10 53.84 -30.19
CA LYS A 649 -28.94 54.57 -29.22
C LYS A 649 -30.30 54.97 -29.79
N ILE A 650 -30.35 55.31 -31.08
CA ILE A 650 -31.59 55.67 -31.79
C ILE A 650 -32.41 54.43 -32.17
N CYS A 651 -31.78 53.26 -32.32
CA CYS A 651 -32.47 51.99 -32.55
C CYS A 651 -33.15 51.44 -31.29
N ASP A 652 -32.64 51.79 -30.10
CA ASP A 652 -33.10 51.30 -28.80
C ASP A 652 -34.17 52.20 -28.14
N VAL A 653 -35.09 52.75 -28.93
CA VAL A 653 -36.37 53.26 -28.40
C VAL A 653 -37.40 52.15 -28.43
N GLY A 654 -37.38 51.29 -27.40
CA GLY A 654 -38.50 50.38 -27.12
C GLY A 654 -38.18 49.10 -26.35
N ASN A 655 -37.75 49.21 -25.10
CA ASN A 655 -37.93 48.22 -24.02
C ASN A 655 -37.78 46.72 -24.34
N SER A 656 -36.71 46.10 -23.84
CA SER A 656 -36.82 44.80 -23.16
C SER A 656 -35.71 44.58 -22.12
N LYS A 657 -35.78 45.34 -21.01
CA LYS A 657 -35.46 44.77 -19.69
C LYS A 657 -36.47 43.64 -19.42
N LYS A 658 -36.18 42.43 -19.91
CA LYS A 658 -36.66 41.10 -19.49
C LYS A 658 -36.47 40.13 -20.66
N LEU A 659 -35.48 39.24 -20.58
CA LEU A 659 -35.64 37.79 -20.72
C LEU A 659 -34.29 37.10 -20.41
N TYR A 660 -34.30 36.35 -19.30
CA TYR A 660 -33.39 35.28 -18.84
C TYR A 660 -31.95 35.59 -18.37
N LEU A 661 -31.83 35.56 -17.03
CA LEU A 661 -30.86 34.73 -16.30
C LEU A 661 -30.91 33.27 -16.74
#